data_AF-U7QX73-F1
#
_entry.id   AF-U7QX73-F1
#
_cell.length_a   1.000
_cell.length_b   1.000
_cell.length_c   1.000
_cell.angle_alpha   90.00
_cell.angle_beta   90.00
_cell.angle_gamma   90.00
#
_symmetry.space_group_name_H-M   'P 1'
#
loop_
_entity.id
_entity.type
_entity.pdbx_description
1 polymer ?
#
loop_
_entity_poly.entity_id
_entity_poly.type
_entity_poly.pdbx_seq_one_letter_code
_entity_poly.pdbx_strand_id
1 'polypeptide(L)'
;MSENTIEAGLLEAQRDALVDYFIGQVVAHSPAMEPLRDDIKNVDDVYDYLLLDVMVSAKVNTSRVAMATNTLQQYINRISLNIEKGLFMTVEESENWQEFANRYNYWSADRMLRTYPESYLEPMLRLNKTEFFFQLESSLNQGKITQESVQQAVLGYLNNFEDVSNLEVIASYEDGVDITRDKFFFIGRTRTQPYQYYWRSLNLSIRHPDTDALSPNAWSEWRFIDLPLGGVKSATIRPIFLNNRLYIAWAESEEVTPTTTNIRLHADTEEAPKTYNTQLKIAYAKYDGTWSAPSILREGELPYQMTDMVAVMDVMQGEPKLAVVAFTRLKGMDGGQPYDYDYCFEFICDTLLAEITDLPKTSEKYAADLVWYYSREHRDEAGDPIPFRTMVLYPATRNTKFMIAGAGDDQGDEKLGKGTIKLIVDFAYDSSTELQLTARSTFLYGSDPYHDNFENLEFCIWQRNTEIIIDESGKEKKVTKDTKLAFEPLTKNKPTPDVVYRLDLKENLSVTLVAGISFTDGLGNEKKGGIYINDYRVGMLIRPLVQFKEERQVQYLSFAPDDDKNTPPTIRLNTLFAKELISRASQGIHQVLSWDTQHIKELPLPPHSGMTAIDLDGANGIYFWELFFHMPFLVAWRLNIEQRLEEATQWLHYIFNPLEDAEHPDLAKGKPRYWSSRPLLDPPPKFMRSLTQPTDPDAIAASEPIHYRKAIFRFYLKNLLDQGDREYRKLTQTSRIVARLTYASANNLLGTSPDIQLAAEWKPRTLEDTATYTNTQTRQLEMTMTDTLPLLPVVWDSAVSNQPSDLFRKPVDTEYLTLWEELARRIYNLRHNLTLDGKEYPAGLFDEPISLVIC
;
A
#
# COMPACT_ATOMS: atom_id res chain seq x y z
N MET A 1 -1.30 30.22 -59.93
CA MET A 1 -0.02 29.81 -59.30
C MET A 1 1.02 30.96 -59.20
N SER A 2 0.76 32.19 -59.67
CA SER A 2 1.75 33.29 -59.69
C SER A 2 1.52 34.44 -58.68
N GLU A 3 0.33 34.61 -58.11
CA GLU A 3 0.06 35.68 -57.11
C GLU A 3 0.68 35.35 -55.75
N ASN A 4 0.54 34.12 -55.26
CA ASN A 4 1.10 33.70 -53.97
C ASN A 4 2.63 33.81 -53.87
N THR A 5 3.36 33.84 -54.99
CA THR A 5 4.84 33.94 -54.99
C THR A 5 5.35 35.36 -54.83
N ILE A 6 4.62 36.38 -55.28
CA ILE A 6 5.04 37.79 -55.16
C ILE A 6 4.74 38.30 -53.75
N GLU A 7 3.55 38.00 -53.22
CA GLU A 7 3.16 38.36 -51.86
C GLU A 7 4.09 37.73 -50.82
N ALA A 8 4.42 36.44 -51.00
CA ALA A 8 5.40 35.76 -50.15
C ALA A 8 6.76 36.47 -50.14
N GLY A 9 7.28 36.85 -51.31
CA GLY A 9 8.56 37.56 -51.42
C GLY A 9 8.52 38.97 -50.80
N LEU A 10 7.40 39.67 -50.90
CA LEU A 10 7.22 40.99 -50.25
C LEU A 10 7.16 40.88 -48.73
N LEU A 11 6.46 39.88 -48.19
CA LEU A 11 6.38 39.64 -46.74
C LEU A 11 7.76 39.26 -46.16
N GLU A 12 8.53 38.43 -46.86
CA GLU A 12 9.90 38.07 -46.45
C GLU A 12 10.84 39.28 -46.49
N ALA A 13 10.78 40.11 -47.54
CA ALA A 13 11.57 41.34 -47.62
C ALA A 13 11.17 42.39 -46.56
N GLN A 14 9.87 42.50 -46.26
CA GLN A 14 9.37 43.38 -45.21
C GLN A 14 9.85 42.93 -43.82
N ARG A 15 9.80 41.62 -43.55
CA ARG A 15 10.31 41.00 -42.32
C ARG A 15 11.80 41.34 -42.12
N ASP A 16 12.63 41.10 -43.12
CA ASP A 16 14.08 41.36 -43.05
C ASP A 16 14.36 42.84 -42.73
N ALA A 17 13.68 43.76 -43.42
CA ALA A 17 13.81 45.19 -43.17
C ALA A 17 13.36 45.61 -41.76
N LEU A 18 12.31 44.97 -41.22
CA LEU A 18 11.82 45.25 -39.86
C LEU A 18 12.77 44.69 -38.78
N VAL A 19 13.37 43.52 -39.00
CA VAL A 19 14.39 42.95 -38.10
C VAL A 19 15.62 43.85 -38.04
N ASP A 20 16.13 44.28 -39.20
CA ASP A 20 17.26 45.21 -39.27
C ASP A 20 16.96 46.54 -38.57
N TYR A 21 15.75 47.08 -38.76
CA TYR A 21 15.31 48.29 -38.08
C TYR A 21 15.19 48.09 -36.57
N PHE A 22 14.67 46.95 -36.11
CA PHE A 22 14.54 46.64 -34.69
C PHE A 22 15.90 46.60 -34.00
N ILE A 23 16.87 45.89 -34.57
CA ILE A 23 18.24 45.81 -34.03
C ILE A 23 18.92 47.19 -34.09
N GLY A 24 18.90 47.84 -35.26
CA GLY A 24 19.68 49.05 -35.50
C GLY A 24 19.12 50.34 -34.89
N GLN A 25 17.81 50.42 -34.69
CA GLN A 25 17.15 51.64 -34.18
C GLN A 25 16.50 51.43 -32.82
N VAL A 26 15.67 50.39 -32.66
CA VAL A 26 14.87 50.19 -31.44
C VAL A 26 15.77 49.73 -30.28
N VAL A 27 16.54 48.67 -30.46
CA VAL A 27 17.45 48.15 -29.41
C VAL A 27 18.52 49.21 -29.10
N ALA A 28 19.16 49.77 -30.12
CA ALA A 28 20.29 50.70 -29.96
C ALA A 28 19.93 52.05 -29.32
N HIS A 29 18.72 52.58 -29.51
CA HIS A 29 18.38 53.95 -29.09
C HIS A 29 17.22 54.07 -28.09
N SER A 30 16.38 53.04 -27.92
CA SER A 30 15.26 53.10 -26.98
C SER A 30 15.74 53.05 -25.51
N PRO A 31 15.25 53.91 -24.61
CA PRO A 31 15.53 53.83 -23.18
C PRO A 31 15.05 52.52 -22.55
N ALA A 32 13.95 51.93 -23.05
CA ALA A 32 13.39 50.69 -22.51
C ALA A 32 14.27 49.45 -22.77
N MET A 33 15.15 49.51 -23.78
CA MET A 33 16.02 48.40 -24.18
C MET A 33 17.46 48.58 -23.69
N GLU A 34 17.76 49.64 -22.95
CA GLU A 34 19.10 49.93 -22.39
C GLU A 34 19.77 48.73 -21.69
N PRO A 35 19.10 47.92 -20.86
CA PRO A 35 19.73 46.76 -20.21
C PRO A 35 20.01 45.57 -21.14
N LEU A 36 19.41 45.54 -22.34
CA LEU A 36 19.47 44.41 -23.28
C LEU A 36 20.36 44.68 -24.50
N ARG A 37 20.95 45.87 -24.62
CA ARG A 37 21.76 46.28 -25.78
C ARG A 37 23.01 45.44 -25.98
N ASP A 38 23.61 45.00 -24.89
CA ASP A 38 24.81 44.17 -24.95
C ASP A 38 24.50 42.70 -25.27
N ASP A 39 23.25 42.29 -25.05
CA ASP A 39 22.76 40.92 -25.24
C ASP A 39 22.15 40.71 -26.63
N ILE A 40 21.52 41.72 -27.25
CA ILE A 40 20.85 41.60 -28.56
C ILE A 40 21.64 42.31 -29.66
N LYS A 41 22.39 41.54 -30.48
CA LYS A 41 23.27 42.06 -31.54
C LYS A 41 23.01 41.45 -32.92
N ASN A 42 22.50 40.23 -32.97
CA ASN A 42 22.24 39.50 -34.21
C ASN A 42 20.81 38.96 -34.25
N VAL A 43 20.44 38.33 -35.36
CA VAL A 43 19.09 37.78 -35.59
C VAL A 43 18.77 36.63 -34.62
N ASP A 44 19.75 35.81 -34.26
CA ASP A 44 19.58 34.72 -33.30
C ASP A 44 19.30 35.27 -31.89
N ASP A 45 19.92 36.38 -31.51
CA ASP A 45 19.64 37.05 -30.23
C ASP A 45 18.21 37.65 -30.20
N VAL A 46 17.72 38.12 -31.36
CA VAL A 46 16.32 38.57 -31.51
C VAL A 46 15.35 37.39 -31.39
N TYR A 47 15.69 36.23 -31.97
CA TYR A 47 14.95 34.99 -31.77
C TYR A 47 14.90 34.59 -30.29
N ASP A 48 16.04 34.64 -29.61
CA ASP A 48 16.17 34.30 -28.20
C ASP A 48 15.36 35.23 -27.29
N TYR A 49 15.29 36.52 -27.65
CA TYR A 49 14.52 37.52 -26.90
C TYR A 49 13.01 37.46 -27.17
N LEU A 50 12.60 37.36 -28.44
CA LEU A 50 11.18 37.34 -28.83
C LEU A 50 10.56 35.93 -28.74
N LEU A 51 11.38 34.89 -28.60
CA LEU A 51 10.98 33.48 -28.58
C LEU A 51 10.13 33.09 -29.80
N LEU A 52 10.45 33.72 -30.94
CA LEU A 52 9.77 33.62 -32.21
C LEU A 52 10.81 33.63 -33.32
N ASP A 53 10.74 32.65 -34.22
CA ASP A 53 11.63 32.59 -35.38
C ASP A 53 11.24 33.69 -36.38
N VAL A 54 12.05 34.74 -36.41
CA VAL A 54 11.88 35.90 -37.29
C VAL A 54 12.39 35.65 -38.71
N MET A 55 12.90 34.46 -39.03
CA MET A 55 13.43 34.08 -40.35
C MET A 55 12.56 33.08 -41.09
N VAL A 56 11.38 32.74 -40.56
CA VAL A 56 10.42 31.82 -41.19
C VAL A 56 9.90 32.36 -42.53
N SER A 57 9.84 31.48 -43.55
CA SER A 57 9.28 31.81 -44.87
C SER A 57 7.77 32.02 -44.85
N ALA A 58 7.23 32.80 -45.78
CA ALA A 58 5.79 33.08 -45.88
C ALA A 58 4.92 31.85 -46.24
N LYS A 59 5.54 30.70 -46.55
CA LYS A 59 4.84 29.44 -46.84
C LYS A 59 4.34 28.71 -45.59
N VAL A 60 4.88 29.04 -44.41
CA VAL A 60 4.54 28.35 -43.17
C VAL A 60 3.29 28.98 -42.57
N ASN A 61 2.20 28.21 -42.54
CA ASN A 61 0.94 28.65 -41.95
C ASN A 61 0.83 28.14 -40.50
N THR A 62 0.51 29.04 -39.57
CA THR A 62 0.25 28.70 -38.17
C THR A 62 -0.95 29.46 -37.62
N SER A 63 -1.63 28.92 -36.61
CA SER A 63 -2.67 29.64 -35.88
C SER A 63 -2.04 30.52 -34.81
N ARG A 64 -2.72 31.63 -34.45
CA ARG A 64 -2.22 32.54 -33.38
C ARG A 64 -2.06 31.82 -32.04
N VAL A 65 -2.97 30.89 -31.73
CA VAL A 65 -2.92 30.11 -30.49
C VAL A 65 -1.72 29.15 -30.51
N ALA A 66 -1.51 28.42 -31.60
CA ALA A 66 -0.37 27.52 -31.72
C ALA A 66 0.97 28.27 -31.62
N MET A 67 1.07 29.45 -32.22
CA MET A 67 2.25 30.30 -32.12
C MET A 67 2.50 30.75 -30.67
N ALA A 68 1.47 31.24 -29.97
CA ALA A 68 1.60 31.63 -28.56
C ALA A 68 1.97 30.46 -27.64
N THR A 69 1.39 29.27 -27.88
CA THR A 69 1.73 28.05 -27.14
C THR A 69 3.19 27.64 -27.36
N ASN A 70 3.67 27.67 -28.60
CA ASN A 70 5.06 27.32 -28.92
C ASN A 70 6.05 28.29 -28.26
N THR A 71 5.77 29.60 -28.31
CA THR A 71 6.57 30.63 -27.65
C THR A 71 6.65 30.39 -26.13
N LEU A 72 5.52 30.09 -25.49
CA LEU A 72 5.49 29.79 -24.07
C LEU A 72 6.24 28.48 -23.73
N GLN A 73 6.09 27.44 -24.54
CA GLN A 73 6.84 26.18 -24.38
C GLN A 73 8.34 26.41 -24.50
N GLN A 74 8.79 27.21 -25.48
CA GLN A 74 10.19 27.58 -25.63
C GLN A 74 10.70 28.32 -24.39
N TYR A 75 9.92 29.26 -23.86
CA TYR A 75 10.26 29.98 -22.63
C TYR A 75 10.48 29.03 -21.44
N ILE A 76 9.51 28.15 -21.18
CA ILE A 76 9.58 27.21 -20.05
C ILE A 76 10.75 26.22 -20.23
N ASN A 77 11.03 25.78 -21.47
CA ASN A 77 12.21 24.96 -21.75
C ASN A 77 13.52 25.67 -21.41
N ARG A 78 13.64 26.97 -21.71
CA ARG A 78 14.83 27.77 -21.35
C ARG A 78 14.97 27.90 -19.82
N ILE A 79 13.86 28.04 -19.08
CA ILE A 79 13.87 28.00 -17.62
C ILE A 79 14.32 26.62 -17.11
N SER A 80 13.81 25.52 -17.67
CA SER A 80 14.20 24.14 -17.31
C SER A 80 15.68 23.88 -17.49
N LEU A 81 16.27 24.46 -18.54
CA LEU A 81 17.69 24.34 -18.85
C LEU A 81 18.57 25.36 -18.09
N ASN A 82 17.99 26.14 -17.17
CA ASN A 82 18.65 27.23 -16.44
C ASN A 82 19.36 28.26 -17.35
N ILE A 83 18.81 28.49 -18.54
CA ILE A 83 19.30 29.50 -19.50
C ILE A 83 18.79 30.89 -19.08
N GLU A 84 17.55 30.97 -18.58
CA GLU A 84 16.97 32.22 -18.08
C GLU A 84 17.53 32.58 -16.69
N LYS A 85 18.07 33.79 -16.57
CA LYS A 85 18.71 34.24 -15.32
C LYS A 85 17.67 34.53 -14.25
N GLY A 86 17.83 33.92 -13.07
CA GLY A 86 17.01 34.22 -11.88
C GLY A 86 15.67 33.52 -11.81
N LEU A 87 15.37 32.63 -12.76
CA LEU A 87 14.20 31.75 -12.74
C LEU A 87 14.67 30.31 -12.60
N PHE A 88 14.05 29.56 -11.70
CA PHE A 88 14.35 28.15 -11.45
C PHE A 88 13.03 27.41 -11.29
N MET A 89 12.98 26.18 -11.77
CA MET A 89 11.88 25.25 -11.46
C MET A 89 12.25 24.39 -10.27
N THR A 90 11.23 24.02 -9.49
CA THR A 90 11.36 22.92 -8.53
C THR A 90 11.55 21.58 -9.25
N VAL A 91 12.03 20.57 -8.54
CA VAL A 91 12.21 19.22 -9.10
C VAL A 91 10.89 18.68 -9.65
N GLU A 92 9.81 18.81 -8.88
CA GLU A 92 8.46 18.37 -9.24
C GLU A 92 7.93 19.07 -10.50
N GLU A 93 8.09 20.39 -10.59
CA GLU A 93 7.67 21.16 -11.77
C GLU A 93 8.46 20.74 -13.01
N SER A 94 9.76 20.51 -12.86
CA SER A 94 10.62 20.07 -13.96
C SER A 94 10.25 18.67 -14.43
N GLU A 95 9.99 17.72 -13.52
CA GLU A 95 9.55 16.36 -13.86
C GLU A 95 8.21 16.39 -14.59
N ASN A 96 7.20 17.09 -14.04
CA ASN A 96 5.89 17.23 -14.69
C ASN A 96 5.99 17.92 -16.07
N TRP A 97 6.84 18.93 -16.21
CA TRP A 97 7.08 19.58 -17.51
C TRP A 97 7.69 18.62 -18.52
N GLN A 98 8.73 17.89 -18.13
CA GLN A 98 9.45 16.97 -19.01
C GLN A 98 8.59 15.77 -19.44
N GLU A 99 7.79 15.23 -18.51
CA GLU A 99 6.98 14.04 -18.75
C GLU A 99 5.66 14.36 -19.47
N PHE A 100 4.94 15.41 -19.06
CA PHE A 100 3.55 15.63 -19.48
C PHE A 100 3.30 16.98 -20.16
N ALA A 101 3.71 18.09 -19.53
CA ALA A 101 3.21 19.42 -19.92
C ALA A 101 3.95 20.06 -21.11
N ASN A 102 5.14 19.58 -21.50
CA ASN A 102 5.89 20.14 -22.62
C ASN A 102 5.25 19.92 -24.00
N ARG A 103 4.31 18.98 -24.13
CA ARG A 103 3.70 18.59 -25.41
C ARG A 103 2.18 18.60 -25.31
N TYR A 104 1.54 19.38 -26.18
CA TYR A 104 0.09 19.51 -26.20
C TYR A 104 -0.64 18.17 -26.35
N ASN A 105 -0.13 17.27 -27.20
CA ASN A 105 -0.78 15.97 -27.43
C ASN A 105 -0.77 15.07 -26.19
N TYR A 106 0.30 15.09 -25.40
CA TYR A 106 0.37 14.31 -24.16
C TYR A 106 -0.51 14.94 -23.09
N TRP A 107 -0.42 16.26 -22.92
CA TRP A 107 -1.29 16.98 -21.99
C TRP A 107 -2.78 16.80 -22.32
N SER A 108 -3.16 16.89 -23.61
CA SER A 108 -4.56 16.71 -24.02
C SER A 108 -5.03 15.27 -23.86
N ALA A 109 -4.16 14.29 -24.13
CA ALA A 109 -4.46 12.88 -23.89
C ALA A 109 -4.66 12.59 -22.39
N ASP A 110 -3.80 13.07 -21.50
CA ASP A 110 -3.97 12.94 -20.04
C ASP A 110 -5.28 13.57 -19.56
N ARG A 111 -5.60 14.79 -20.04
CA ARG A 111 -6.87 15.46 -19.70
C ARG A 111 -8.08 14.69 -20.23
N MET A 112 -8.01 14.17 -21.45
CA MET A 112 -9.09 13.34 -22.00
C MET A 112 -9.23 12.02 -21.26
N LEU A 113 -8.12 11.37 -20.87
CA LEU A 113 -8.11 10.14 -20.09
C LEU A 113 -8.79 10.33 -18.73
N ARG A 114 -8.54 11.45 -18.06
CA ARG A 114 -9.20 11.78 -16.79
C ARG A 114 -10.68 12.13 -16.96
N THR A 115 -11.05 12.72 -18.08
CA THR A 115 -12.41 13.18 -18.37
C THR A 115 -13.32 12.06 -18.88
N TYR A 116 -12.75 11.19 -19.72
CA TYR A 116 -13.37 10.09 -20.45
C TYR A 116 -12.48 8.84 -20.42
N PRO A 117 -12.19 8.27 -19.23
CA PRO A 117 -11.38 7.07 -19.11
C PRO A 117 -12.00 5.90 -19.89
N GLU A 118 -13.33 5.87 -20.05
CA GLU A 118 -14.06 4.85 -20.81
C GLU A 118 -13.58 4.66 -22.24
N SER A 119 -12.97 5.68 -22.84
CA SER A 119 -12.41 5.62 -24.20
C SER A 119 -11.11 4.81 -24.27
N TYR A 120 -10.36 4.73 -23.17
CA TYR A 120 -9.07 4.08 -23.04
C TYR A 120 -9.13 2.70 -22.36
N LEU A 121 -10.32 2.27 -21.91
CA LEU A 121 -10.51 0.98 -21.25
C LEU A 121 -10.49 -0.16 -22.27
N GLU A 122 -9.38 -0.89 -22.31
CA GLU A 122 -9.24 -2.14 -23.04
C GLU A 122 -8.78 -3.27 -22.10
N PRO A 123 -9.46 -4.43 -22.06
CA PRO A 123 -9.14 -5.48 -21.09
C PRO A 123 -7.73 -6.06 -21.28
N MET A 124 -7.14 -5.92 -22.48
CA MET A 124 -5.76 -6.32 -22.77
C MET A 124 -4.70 -5.30 -22.30
N LEU A 125 -5.07 -4.05 -22.01
CA LEU A 125 -4.11 -2.99 -21.62
C LEU A 125 -4.08 -2.69 -20.11
N ARG A 126 -4.91 -3.38 -19.32
CA ARG A 126 -4.95 -3.22 -17.86
C ARG A 126 -3.57 -3.42 -17.23
N LEU A 127 -3.13 -2.46 -16.40
CA LEU A 127 -1.79 -2.45 -15.80
C LEU A 127 -1.67 -3.44 -14.62
N ASN A 128 -2.61 -3.42 -13.68
CA ASN A 128 -2.57 -4.25 -12.47
C ASN A 128 -3.27 -5.61 -12.68
N LYS A 129 -2.78 -6.43 -13.60
CA LYS A 129 -3.26 -7.81 -13.81
C LYS A 129 -2.57 -8.77 -12.85
N THR A 130 -3.31 -9.74 -12.30
CA THR A 130 -2.68 -10.84 -11.56
C THR A 130 -1.94 -11.78 -12.51
N GLU A 131 -0.97 -12.53 -11.99
CA GLU A 131 -0.25 -13.55 -12.76
C GLU A 131 -1.21 -14.58 -13.36
N PHE A 132 -2.23 -15.01 -12.62
CA PHE A 132 -3.24 -15.96 -13.12
C PHE A 132 -4.06 -15.37 -14.27
N PHE A 133 -4.38 -14.09 -14.20
CA PHE A 133 -5.07 -13.41 -15.29
C PHE A 133 -4.20 -13.29 -16.54
N PHE A 134 -2.89 -13.07 -16.38
CA PHE A 134 -1.94 -13.11 -17.50
C PHE A 134 -1.85 -14.50 -18.14
N GLN A 135 -1.87 -15.57 -17.34
CA GLN A 135 -1.91 -16.95 -17.84
C GLN A 135 -3.22 -17.24 -18.60
N LEU A 136 -4.36 -16.73 -18.12
CA LEU A 136 -5.64 -16.81 -18.83
C LEU A 136 -5.57 -16.10 -20.18
N GLU A 137 -5.08 -14.86 -20.21
CA GLU A 137 -4.91 -14.09 -21.44
C GLU A 137 -3.99 -14.80 -22.43
N SER A 138 -2.86 -15.32 -21.96
CA SER A 138 -1.93 -16.12 -22.77
C SER A 138 -2.62 -17.37 -23.35
N SER A 139 -3.40 -18.08 -22.53
CA SER A 139 -4.13 -19.28 -22.97
C SER A 139 -5.20 -18.95 -24.02
N LEU A 140 -5.89 -17.81 -23.88
CA LEU A 140 -6.87 -17.33 -24.87
C LEU A 140 -6.23 -16.82 -26.18
N ASN A 141 -4.95 -16.45 -26.13
CA ASN A 141 -4.17 -16.04 -27.30
C ASN A 141 -3.55 -17.23 -28.05
N GLN A 142 -3.59 -18.43 -27.47
CA GLN A 142 -3.00 -19.62 -28.08
C GLN A 142 -3.97 -20.29 -29.05
N GLY A 143 -3.57 -20.39 -30.32
CA GLY A 143 -4.30 -21.16 -31.33
C GLY A 143 -5.65 -20.54 -31.71
N LYS A 144 -6.52 -21.37 -32.32
CA LYS A 144 -7.85 -20.94 -32.76
C LYS A 144 -8.82 -20.95 -31.57
N ILE A 145 -9.45 -19.82 -31.29
CA ILE A 145 -10.43 -19.72 -30.21
C ILE A 145 -11.70 -20.53 -30.57
N THR A 146 -11.97 -21.59 -29.80
CA THR A 146 -13.21 -22.38 -29.85
C THR A 146 -13.94 -22.28 -28.52
N GLN A 147 -15.23 -22.62 -28.47
CA GLN A 147 -15.99 -22.61 -27.22
C GLN A 147 -15.35 -23.52 -26.16
N GLU A 148 -14.85 -24.68 -26.58
CA GLU A 148 -14.11 -25.61 -25.74
C GLU A 148 -12.80 -25.01 -25.23
N SER A 149 -12.02 -24.35 -26.11
CA SER A 149 -10.77 -23.68 -25.72
C SER A 149 -11.01 -22.57 -24.69
N VAL A 150 -12.06 -21.77 -24.87
CA VAL A 150 -12.44 -20.73 -23.91
C VAL A 150 -12.83 -21.35 -22.58
N GLN A 151 -13.65 -22.40 -22.59
CA GLN A 151 -14.06 -23.10 -21.38
C GLN A 151 -12.86 -23.69 -20.64
N GLN A 152 -11.92 -24.32 -21.34
CA GLN A 152 -10.70 -24.87 -20.73
C GLN A 152 -9.81 -23.76 -20.14
N ALA A 153 -9.63 -22.65 -20.84
CA ALA A 153 -8.84 -21.52 -20.35
C ALA A 153 -9.47 -20.92 -19.07
N VAL A 154 -10.80 -20.75 -19.05
CA VAL A 154 -11.53 -20.25 -17.87
C VAL A 154 -11.47 -21.25 -16.70
N LEU A 155 -11.62 -22.56 -16.96
CA LEU A 155 -11.46 -23.58 -15.92
C LEU A 155 -10.04 -23.62 -15.36
N GLY A 156 -9.02 -23.42 -16.20
CA GLY A 156 -7.62 -23.27 -15.75
C GLY A 156 -7.45 -22.08 -14.79
N TYR A 157 -8.05 -20.93 -15.12
CA TYR A 157 -8.07 -19.78 -14.21
C TYR A 157 -8.82 -20.08 -12.90
N LEU A 158 -9.96 -20.77 -12.97
CA LEU A 158 -10.74 -21.13 -11.78
C LEU A 158 -9.97 -22.08 -10.84
N ASN A 159 -9.18 -23.01 -11.38
CA ASN A 159 -8.31 -23.88 -10.57
C ASN A 159 -7.23 -23.08 -9.83
N ASN A 160 -6.53 -22.18 -10.54
CA ASN A 160 -5.54 -21.30 -9.90
C ASN A 160 -6.17 -20.41 -8.83
N PHE A 161 -7.37 -19.89 -9.09
CA PHE A 161 -8.12 -19.11 -8.12
C PHE A 161 -8.57 -19.95 -6.92
N GLU A 162 -8.96 -21.21 -7.11
CA GLU A 162 -9.28 -22.15 -6.03
C GLU A 162 -8.08 -22.36 -5.10
N ASP A 163 -6.90 -22.57 -5.67
CA ASP A 163 -5.67 -22.78 -4.89
C ASP A 163 -5.37 -21.57 -4.00
N VAL A 164 -5.49 -20.36 -4.55
CA VAL A 164 -5.20 -19.11 -3.83
C VAL A 164 -6.30 -18.71 -2.84
N SER A 165 -7.56 -18.97 -3.17
CA SER A 165 -8.68 -18.65 -2.27
C SER A 165 -8.78 -19.60 -1.07
N ASN A 166 -8.21 -20.80 -1.16
CA ASN A 166 -8.14 -21.77 -0.06
C ASN A 166 -6.89 -21.66 0.82
N LEU A 167 -6.00 -20.69 0.57
CA LEU A 167 -4.76 -20.55 1.32
C LEU A 167 -5.01 -20.33 2.81
N GLU A 168 -4.17 -20.98 3.61
CA GLU A 168 -4.04 -20.78 5.05
C GLU A 168 -2.83 -19.89 5.28
N VAL A 169 -3.03 -18.71 5.85
CA VAL A 169 -1.92 -17.83 6.27
C VAL A 169 -1.25 -18.46 7.49
N ILE A 170 0.08 -18.63 7.44
CA ILE A 170 0.84 -19.37 8.47
C ILE A 170 1.86 -18.51 9.22
N ALA A 171 2.37 -17.46 8.56
CA ALA A 171 3.40 -16.60 9.13
C ALA A 171 3.27 -15.20 8.54
N SER A 172 3.63 -14.21 9.35
CA SER A 172 3.68 -12.82 8.95
C SER A 172 4.88 -12.10 9.54
N TYR A 173 5.32 -11.08 8.82
CA TYR A 173 6.39 -10.18 9.22
C TYR A 173 5.96 -8.75 8.94
N GLU A 174 6.17 -7.87 9.90
CA GLU A 174 5.93 -6.44 9.81
C GLU A 174 7.27 -5.74 9.58
N ASP A 175 7.31 -4.87 8.58
CA ASP A 175 8.45 -4.05 8.23
C ASP A 175 8.15 -2.60 8.60
N GLY A 176 8.71 -2.18 9.74
CA GLY A 176 8.63 -0.80 10.23
C GLY A 176 8.47 -0.68 11.75
N VAL A 177 8.05 0.52 12.17
CA VAL A 177 7.89 0.90 13.58
C VAL A 177 6.50 1.48 13.87
N ASP A 178 5.76 1.95 12.86
CA ASP A 178 4.42 2.50 12.99
C ASP A 178 3.36 1.48 12.51
N ILE A 179 2.71 0.80 13.45
CA ILE A 179 1.72 -0.26 13.17
C ILE A 179 0.64 0.21 12.19
N THR A 180 0.30 1.49 12.22
CA THR A 180 -0.79 2.04 11.41
C THR A 180 -0.40 2.27 9.95
N ARG A 181 0.90 2.33 9.65
CA ARG A 181 1.45 2.66 8.31
C ARG A 181 2.48 1.67 7.78
N ASP A 182 2.89 0.71 8.61
CA ASP A 182 3.91 -0.29 8.26
C ASP A 182 3.44 -1.25 7.16
N LYS A 183 4.43 -1.91 6.54
CA LYS A 183 4.19 -2.90 5.49
C LYS A 183 4.28 -4.30 6.09
N PHE A 184 3.26 -5.11 5.83
CA PHE A 184 3.19 -6.49 6.27
C PHE A 184 3.47 -7.45 5.11
N PHE A 185 4.17 -8.53 5.41
CA PHE A 185 4.41 -9.65 4.50
C PHE A 185 3.78 -10.91 5.09
N PHE A 186 3.06 -11.66 4.27
CA PHE A 186 2.38 -12.89 4.68
C PHE A 186 2.88 -14.06 3.87
N ILE A 187 2.99 -15.21 4.53
CA ILE A 187 3.15 -16.51 3.87
C ILE A 187 1.87 -17.30 4.06
N GLY A 188 1.30 -17.75 2.95
CA GLY A 188 0.17 -18.67 2.89
C GLY A 188 0.62 -20.04 2.39
N ARG A 189 -0.09 -21.10 2.77
CA ARG A 189 0.10 -22.43 2.23
C ARG A 189 -1.22 -23.05 1.78
N THR A 190 -1.15 -24.01 0.87
CA THR A 190 -2.29 -24.88 0.54
C THR A 190 -2.63 -25.81 1.71
N ARG A 191 -3.89 -26.25 1.79
CA ARG A 191 -4.39 -27.11 2.88
C ARG A 191 -4.12 -28.61 2.64
N THR A 192 -3.81 -28.98 1.39
CA THR A 192 -3.60 -30.35 0.92
C THR A 192 -2.13 -30.61 0.63
N GLN A 193 -1.64 -31.83 0.90
CA GLN A 193 -0.29 -32.24 0.54
C GLN A 193 -0.23 -32.67 -0.95
N PRO A 194 0.86 -32.37 -1.68
CA PRO A 194 2.05 -31.64 -1.24
C PRO A 194 1.76 -30.13 -1.02
N TYR A 195 2.27 -29.58 0.08
CA TYR A 195 2.05 -28.17 0.41
C TYR A 195 2.77 -27.26 -0.58
N GLN A 196 2.02 -26.31 -1.13
CA GLN A 196 2.55 -25.20 -1.92
C GLN A 196 2.47 -23.93 -1.09
N TYR A 197 3.48 -23.07 -1.24
CA TYR A 197 3.60 -21.84 -0.47
C TYR A 197 3.46 -20.63 -1.38
N TYR A 198 2.80 -19.60 -0.86
CA TYR A 198 2.58 -18.34 -1.53
C TYR A 198 2.93 -17.20 -0.58
N TRP A 199 3.32 -16.05 -1.13
CA TRP A 199 3.51 -14.84 -0.34
C TRP A 199 2.71 -13.67 -0.90
N ARG A 200 2.34 -12.75 -0.03
CA ARG A 200 1.78 -11.45 -0.41
C ARG A 200 2.22 -10.37 0.57
N SER A 201 1.91 -9.13 0.25
CA SER A 201 2.13 -7.98 1.12
C SER A 201 0.89 -7.12 1.27
N LEU A 202 0.86 -6.37 2.38
CA LEU A 202 -0.14 -5.37 2.71
C LEU A 202 0.60 -4.10 3.11
N ASN A 203 0.38 -3.00 2.41
CA ASN A 203 0.92 -1.71 2.79
C ASN A 203 -0.14 -0.88 3.52
N LEU A 204 -0.02 -0.73 4.84
CA LEU A 204 -0.99 0.03 5.62
C LEU A 204 -0.87 1.54 5.42
N SER A 205 0.22 2.05 4.83
CA SER A 205 0.35 3.48 4.53
C SER A 205 -0.68 3.97 3.51
N ILE A 206 -1.29 3.08 2.73
CA ILE A 206 -2.25 3.40 1.66
C ILE A 206 -3.68 3.39 2.22
N ARG A 207 -3.99 4.37 3.06
CA ARG A 207 -5.28 4.55 3.74
C ARG A 207 -5.83 5.95 3.55
N HIS A 208 -7.14 6.07 3.75
CA HIS A 208 -7.80 7.37 3.80
C HIS A 208 -7.38 8.13 5.08
N PRO A 209 -7.02 9.43 4.98
CA PRO A 209 -6.66 10.25 6.15
C PRO A 209 -7.75 10.30 7.23
N ASP A 210 -8.99 10.63 6.85
CA ASP A 210 -10.07 10.88 7.81
C ASP A 210 -10.86 9.63 8.23
N THR A 211 -11.06 8.69 7.30
CA THR A 211 -11.92 7.52 7.54
C THR A 211 -11.13 6.27 7.95
N ASP A 212 -9.79 6.34 7.93
CA ASP A 212 -8.86 5.21 8.14
C ASP A 212 -9.17 3.99 7.25
N ALA A 213 -9.94 4.19 6.17
CA ALA A 213 -10.31 3.12 5.26
C ALA A 213 -9.12 2.72 4.40
N LEU A 214 -8.83 1.42 4.36
CA LEU A 214 -7.76 0.85 3.55
C LEU A 214 -8.10 0.89 2.06
N SER A 215 -7.13 1.27 1.23
CA SER A 215 -7.24 1.14 -0.22
C SER A 215 -7.26 -0.32 -0.65
N PRO A 216 -8.09 -0.71 -1.63
CA PRO A 216 -7.95 -2.02 -2.28
C PRO A 216 -6.56 -2.25 -2.87
N ASN A 217 -5.87 -1.18 -3.30
CA ASN A 217 -4.51 -1.23 -3.85
C ASN A 217 -3.42 -1.40 -2.77
N ALA A 218 -3.78 -1.36 -1.48
CA ALA A 218 -2.86 -1.65 -0.38
C ALA A 218 -2.38 -3.11 -0.38
N TRP A 219 -3.18 -3.99 -0.98
CA TRP A 219 -2.92 -5.42 -1.06
C TRP A 219 -2.17 -5.78 -2.35
N SER A 220 -1.10 -6.57 -2.23
CA SER A 220 -0.51 -7.24 -3.39
C SER A 220 -1.24 -8.56 -3.69
N GLU A 221 -1.07 -9.06 -4.92
CA GLU A 221 -1.44 -10.43 -5.27
C GLU A 221 -0.65 -11.46 -4.44
N TRP A 222 -1.13 -12.70 -4.47
CA TRP A 222 -0.44 -13.87 -3.97
C TRP A 222 0.52 -14.36 -5.05
N ARG A 223 1.79 -14.52 -4.69
CA ARG A 223 2.84 -15.00 -5.59
C ARG A 223 3.35 -16.34 -5.14
N PHE A 224 3.54 -17.24 -6.09
CA PHE A 224 4.05 -18.58 -5.83
C PHE A 224 5.49 -18.53 -5.28
N ILE A 225 5.78 -19.39 -4.30
CA ILE A 225 7.12 -19.60 -3.77
C ILE A 225 7.68 -20.88 -4.38
N ASP A 226 8.53 -20.73 -5.40
CA ASP A 226 9.23 -21.84 -6.07
C ASP A 226 10.45 -22.31 -5.27
N LEU A 227 10.20 -22.72 -4.02
CA LEU A 227 11.20 -23.33 -3.13
C LEU A 227 10.70 -24.72 -2.72
N PRO A 228 11.62 -25.68 -2.49
CA PRO A 228 11.26 -27.07 -2.13
C PRO A 228 10.79 -27.19 -0.67
N LEU A 229 9.75 -26.46 -0.29
CA LEU A 229 9.26 -26.33 1.09
C LEU A 229 8.23 -27.43 1.47
N GLY A 230 7.93 -28.38 0.59
CA GLY A 230 6.81 -29.33 0.77
C GLY A 230 6.87 -30.19 2.04
N GLY A 231 8.07 -30.42 2.59
CA GLY A 231 8.29 -31.16 3.84
C GLY A 231 8.47 -30.29 5.09
N VAL A 232 8.48 -28.97 4.95
CA VAL A 232 8.81 -28.03 6.03
C VAL A 232 7.58 -27.80 6.92
N LYS A 233 7.78 -27.80 8.23
CA LYS A 233 6.70 -27.50 9.19
C LYS A 233 6.31 -26.02 9.10
N SER A 234 5.01 -25.70 9.09
CA SER A 234 4.55 -24.30 9.00
C SER A 234 5.07 -23.39 10.11
N ALA A 235 5.31 -23.95 11.30
CA ALA A 235 5.78 -23.20 12.45
C ALA A 235 7.26 -22.79 12.35
N THR A 236 8.02 -23.38 11.41
CA THR A 236 9.46 -23.11 11.23
C THR A 236 9.76 -22.24 10.02
N ILE A 237 8.78 -21.61 9.37
CA ILE A 237 8.97 -20.74 8.19
C ILE A 237 8.64 -19.30 8.56
N ARG A 238 9.50 -18.33 8.21
CA ARG A 238 9.26 -16.90 8.44
C ARG A 238 9.66 -16.04 7.26
N PRO A 239 8.81 -15.08 6.83
CA PRO A 239 9.24 -14.02 5.93
C PRO A 239 10.09 -13.02 6.70
N ILE A 240 11.07 -12.42 6.03
CA ILE A 240 11.95 -11.39 6.58
C ILE A 240 12.16 -10.35 5.48
N PHE A 241 12.00 -9.07 5.78
CA PHE A 241 12.35 -8.01 4.85
C PHE A 241 13.68 -7.38 5.27
N LEU A 242 14.67 -7.41 4.38
CA LEU A 242 16.03 -6.94 4.64
C LEU A 242 16.62 -6.33 3.36
N ASN A 243 17.30 -5.18 3.47
CA ASN A 243 17.96 -4.49 2.34
C ASN A 243 17.04 -4.31 1.12
N ASN A 244 15.78 -3.92 1.37
CA ASN A 244 14.76 -3.75 0.33
C ASN A 244 14.47 -5.03 -0.49
N ARG A 245 14.64 -6.21 0.13
CA ARG A 245 14.42 -7.52 -0.49
C ARG A 245 13.71 -8.46 0.49
N LEU A 246 12.79 -9.25 -0.04
CA LEU A 246 12.09 -10.28 0.72
C LEU A 246 12.95 -11.54 0.79
N TYR A 247 13.16 -12.02 2.01
CA TYR A 247 13.77 -13.29 2.34
C TYR A 247 12.73 -14.21 2.98
N ILE A 248 12.90 -15.51 2.79
CA ILE A 248 12.19 -16.55 3.54
C ILE A 248 13.26 -17.36 4.24
N ALA A 249 13.20 -17.39 5.58
CA ALA A 249 14.01 -18.28 6.39
C ALA A 249 13.16 -19.46 6.85
N TRP A 250 13.77 -20.64 6.92
CA TRP A 250 13.12 -21.80 7.50
C TRP A 250 14.09 -22.78 8.13
N ALA A 251 13.57 -23.60 9.04
CA ALA A 251 14.32 -24.69 9.67
C ALA A 251 13.80 -26.06 9.19
N GLU A 252 14.72 -26.93 8.80
CA GLU A 252 14.49 -28.34 8.49
C GLU A 252 15.21 -29.21 9.53
N SER A 253 14.51 -30.20 10.09
CA SER A 253 15.10 -31.17 11.02
C SER A 253 14.79 -32.58 10.56
N GLU A 254 15.82 -33.32 10.17
CA GLU A 254 15.74 -34.72 9.74
C GLU A 254 16.28 -35.65 10.83
N GLU A 255 15.61 -36.78 11.07
CA GLU A 255 16.07 -37.77 12.02
C GLU A 255 17.24 -38.56 11.43
N VAL A 256 18.39 -38.53 12.12
CA VAL A 256 19.58 -39.28 11.72
C VAL A 256 19.59 -40.59 12.47
N THR A 257 19.64 -41.71 11.75
CA THR A 257 19.84 -43.02 12.37
C THR A 257 21.32 -43.16 12.76
N PRO A 258 21.65 -43.38 14.04
CA PRO A 258 23.04 -43.38 14.49
C PRO A 258 23.82 -44.50 13.80
N THR A 259 24.79 -44.12 12.97
CA THR A 259 25.65 -45.06 12.25
C THR A 259 26.87 -45.39 13.12
N THR A 260 26.70 -46.22 14.15
CA THR A 260 27.88 -46.82 14.83
C THR A 260 27.57 -48.12 15.55
N THR A 261 28.23 -49.16 15.07
CA THR A 261 28.25 -50.56 15.53
C THR A 261 28.96 -50.79 16.87
N ASN A 262 29.15 -49.78 17.72
CA ASN A 262 30.12 -49.86 18.84
C ASN A 262 29.63 -49.41 20.22
N ILE A 263 28.35 -49.55 20.55
CA ILE A 263 27.92 -49.62 21.97
C ILE A 263 26.82 -50.67 22.10
N ARG A 264 27.21 -51.95 22.11
CA ARG A 264 26.41 -53.02 22.70
C ARG A 264 27.21 -53.62 23.82
N LEU A 265 27.28 -52.93 24.95
CA LEU A 265 27.58 -53.53 26.25
C LEU A 265 26.95 -52.64 27.32
N HIS A 266 25.84 -53.17 27.85
CA HIS A 266 25.10 -52.79 29.05
C HIS A 266 23.76 -52.05 28.88
N ALA A 267 22.77 -52.71 29.50
CA ALA A 267 21.45 -52.26 29.96
C ALA A 267 20.28 -52.36 28.97
N ASP A 268 19.41 -53.33 29.28
CA ASP A 268 18.00 -53.35 28.93
C ASP A 268 17.32 -52.03 29.35
N THR A 269 16.40 -51.54 28.50
CA THR A 269 15.38 -50.49 28.75
C THR A 269 15.71 -49.00 28.64
N GLU A 270 16.54 -48.56 27.68
CA GLU A 270 16.47 -47.16 27.20
C GLU A 270 16.48 -47.12 25.66
N GLU A 271 15.49 -46.45 25.05
CA GLU A 271 15.51 -46.16 23.62
C GLU A 271 16.80 -45.38 23.28
N ALA A 272 17.49 -45.76 22.21
CA ALA A 272 18.68 -45.03 21.77
C ALA A 272 18.35 -43.53 21.61
N PRO A 273 19.24 -42.61 22.01
CA PRO A 273 18.98 -41.18 21.90
C PRO A 273 18.76 -40.82 20.42
N LYS A 274 17.60 -40.27 20.10
CA LYS A 274 17.29 -39.77 18.76
C LYS A 274 18.13 -38.52 18.51
N THR A 275 18.83 -38.47 17.38
CA THR A 275 19.60 -37.31 16.95
C THR A 275 18.96 -36.74 15.69
N TYR A 276 18.84 -35.42 15.62
CA TYR A 276 18.23 -34.71 14.51
C TYR A 276 19.27 -33.81 13.84
N ASN A 277 19.51 -33.99 12.55
CA ASN A 277 20.28 -33.01 11.78
C ASN A 277 19.36 -31.82 11.48
N THR A 278 19.68 -30.65 12.03
CA THR A 278 18.90 -29.43 11.85
C THR A 278 19.66 -28.43 10.99
N GLN A 279 19.03 -27.97 9.92
CA GLN A 279 19.55 -26.96 9.01
C GLN A 279 18.67 -25.70 9.04
N LEU A 280 19.29 -24.55 9.30
CA LEU A 280 18.69 -23.24 9.07
C LEU A 280 19.00 -22.80 7.64
N LYS A 281 17.95 -22.55 6.86
CA LYS A 281 18.04 -22.15 5.45
C LYS A 281 17.43 -20.78 5.24
N ILE A 282 17.94 -20.05 4.26
CA ILE A 282 17.37 -18.79 3.80
C ILE A 282 17.42 -18.72 2.27
N ALA A 283 16.39 -18.13 1.68
CA ALA A 283 16.34 -17.80 0.25
C ALA A 283 15.73 -16.41 0.08
N TYR A 284 15.99 -15.77 -1.05
CA TYR A 284 15.51 -14.42 -1.33
C TYR A 284 14.81 -14.31 -2.68
N ALA A 285 13.85 -13.41 -2.76
CA ALA A 285 13.18 -13.06 -4.00
C ALA A 285 14.10 -12.17 -4.86
N LYS A 286 14.37 -12.61 -6.09
CA LYS A 286 15.10 -11.83 -7.08
C LYS A 286 14.20 -10.76 -7.70
N TYR A 287 14.81 -9.83 -8.43
CA TYR A 287 14.09 -8.75 -9.11
C TYR A 287 13.16 -9.24 -10.23
N ASP A 288 13.42 -10.43 -10.79
CA ASP A 288 12.58 -11.08 -11.81
C ASP A 288 11.38 -11.83 -11.22
N GLY A 289 11.24 -11.86 -9.88
CA GLY A 289 10.20 -12.61 -9.18
C GLY A 289 10.55 -14.07 -8.89
N THR A 290 11.65 -14.60 -9.43
CA THR A 290 12.13 -15.96 -9.10
C THR A 290 12.85 -15.99 -7.76
N TRP A 291 12.95 -17.17 -7.16
CA TRP A 291 13.66 -17.36 -5.91
C TRP A 291 15.14 -17.73 -6.15
N SER A 292 16.01 -17.32 -5.22
CA SER A 292 17.38 -17.83 -5.16
C SER A 292 17.43 -19.26 -4.64
N ALA A 293 18.53 -19.96 -4.92
CA ALA A 293 18.75 -21.28 -4.34
C ALA A 293 18.86 -21.18 -2.80
N PRO A 294 18.28 -22.13 -2.04
CA PRO A 294 18.40 -22.15 -0.59
C PRO A 294 19.86 -22.12 -0.12
N SER A 295 20.21 -21.15 0.70
CA SER A 295 21.51 -21.05 1.35
C SER A 295 21.40 -21.58 2.78
N ILE A 296 22.29 -22.49 3.16
CA ILE A 296 22.37 -23.01 4.53
C ILE A 296 23.16 -22.01 5.37
N LEU A 297 22.50 -21.46 6.40
CA LEU A 297 23.11 -20.53 7.35
C LEU A 297 23.87 -21.27 8.45
N ARG A 298 23.22 -22.29 9.04
CA ARG A 298 23.80 -23.13 10.10
C ARG A 298 23.28 -24.55 9.98
N GLU A 299 24.13 -25.52 10.25
CA GLU A 299 23.80 -26.95 10.30
C GLU A 299 24.39 -27.56 11.58
N GLY A 300 23.65 -28.47 12.22
CA GLY A 300 24.12 -29.16 13.41
C GLY A 300 23.28 -30.37 13.80
N GLU A 301 23.94 -31.36 14.39
CA GLU A 301 23.29 -32.52 15.02
C GLU A 301 22.81 -32.16 16.42
N LEU A 302 21.49 -32.19 16.63
CA LEU A 302 20.84 -31.77 17.87
C LEU A 302 20.08 -32.93 18.50
N PRO A 303 19.99 -32.98 19.84
CA PRO A 303 19.26 -34.05 20.56
C PRO A 303 17.74 -33.94 20.43
N TYR A 304 17.21 -32.80 19.94
CA TYR A 304 15.78 -32.54 19.84
C TYR A 304 15.42 -32.00 18.46
N GLN A 305 14.24 -32.37 17.97
CA GLN A 305 13.70 -31.82 16.73
C GLN A 305 13.21 -30.38 16.97
N MET A 306 13.63 -29.44 16.14
CA MET A 306 13.10 -28.07 16.20
C MET A 306 11.65 -28.04 15.70
N THR A 307 10.79 -27.31 16.41
CA THR A 307 9.35 -27.26 16.12
C THR A 307 8.85 -25.89 15.72
N ASP A 308 9.52 -24.83 16.20
CA ASP A 308 9.09 -23.45 16.01
C ASP A 308 10.31 -22.58 15.65
N MET A 309 10.08 -21.43 15.01
CA MET A 309 11.14 -20.49 14.64
C MET A 309 10.73 -19.04 14.84
N VAL A 310 11.65 -18.24 15.37
CA VAL A 310 11.61 -16.76 15.41
C VAL A 310 12.60 -16.25 14.37
N ALA A 311 12.19 -15.28 13.55
CA ALA A 311 13.10 -14.53 12.72
C ALA A 311 12.76 -13.05 12.82
N VAL A 312 13.70 -12.26 13.35
CA VAL A 312 13.48 -10.85 13.67
C VAL A 312 14.73 -10.04 13.38
N MET A 313 14.53 -8.80 12.93
CA MET A 313 15.59 -7.82 12.84
C MET A 313 15.71 -7.11 14.19
N ASP A 314 16.85 -7.25 14.85
CA ASP A 314 17.16 -6.51 16.06
C ASP A 314 17.84 -5.18 15.71
N VAL A 315 17.21 -4.08 16.11
CA VAL A 315 17.70 -2.71 15.91
C VAL A 315 18.05 -2.05 17.27
N MET A 316 18.09 -2.82 18.36
CA MET A 316 18.20 -2.33 19.74
C MET A 316 19.50 -1.56 20.04
N GLN A 317 20.62 -1.80 19.35
CA GLN A 317 21.95 -1.28 19.71
C GLN A 317 22.94 -1.16 18.53
N GLY A 318 22.76 -0.16 17.66
CA GLY A 318 23.74 0.15 16.60
C GLY A 318 23.38 -0.49 15.26
N GLU A 319 24.32 -1.18 14.61
CA GLU A 319 24.07 -1.81 13.31
C GLU A 319 22.99 -2.90 13.43
N PRO A 320 21.98 -2.91 12.53
CA PRO A 320 20.88 -3.86 12.59
C PRO A 320 21.39 -5.29 12.38
N LYS A 321 20.92 -6.21 13.23
CA LYS A 321 21.30 -7.63 13.22
C LYS A 321 20.07 -8.48 12.92
N LEU A 322 20.22 -9.46 12.04
CA LEU A 322 19.18 -10.45 11.79
C LEU A 322 19.40 -11.64 12.73
N ALA A 323 18.41 -11.91 13.59
CA ALA A 323 18.38 -13.09 14.45
C ALA A 323 17.39 -14.12 13.88
N VAL A 324 17.90 -15.28 13.48
CA VAL A 324 17.11 -16.45 13.06
C VAL A 324 17.30 -17.54 14.11
N VAL A 325 16.25 -17.86 14.85
CA VAL A 325 16.32 -18.78 15.99
C VAL A 325 15.26 -19.86 15.85
N ALA A 326 15.67 -21.09 15.59
CA ALA A 326 14.80 -22.26 15.70
C ALA A 326 14.81 -22.77 17.15
N PHE A 327 13.66 -23.20 17.67
CA PHE A 327 13.59 -23.68 19.04
C PHE A 327 12.55 -24.80 19.21
N THR A 328 12.67 -25.50 20.32
CA THR A 328 11.70 -26.50 20.79
C THR A 328 11.46 -26.33 22.28
N ARG A 329 10.21 -26.49 22.71
CA ARG A 329 9.81 -26.33 24.10
C ARG A 329 9.88 -27.65 24.84
N LEU A 330 10.67 -27.68 25.90
CA LEU A 330 10.89 -28.85 26.76
C LEU A 330 10.34 -28.60 28.16
N LYS A 331 9.96 -29.68 28.84
CA LYS A 331 9.49 -29.65 30.23
C LYS A 331 10.60 -30.10 31.16
N GLY A 332 10.94 -29.27 32.14
CA GLY A 332 11.92 -29.54 33.18
C GLY A 332 11.32 -29.50 34.59
N MET A 333 12.15 -29.81 35.58
CA MET A 333 11.84 -29.61 37.00
C MET A 333 12.91 -28.73 37.64
N ASP A 334 12.51 -27.63 38.26
CA ASP A 334 13.39 -26.74 39.02
C ASP A 334 12.90 -26.71 40.47
N GLY A 335 13.74 -27.13 41.42
CA GLY A 335 13.36 -27.25 42.83
C GLY A 335 12.14 -28.14 43.12
N GLY A 336 11.75 -29.04 42.20
CA GLY A 336 10.56 -29.89 42.31
C GLY A 336 9.27 -29.28 41.74
N GLN A 337 9.31 -28.07 41.19
CA GLN A 337 8.20 -27.48 40.44
C GLN A 337 8.40 -27.73 38.93
N PRO A 338 7.34 -28.12 38.19
CA PRO A 338 7.42 -28.25 36.74
C PRO A 338 7.61 -26.86 36.10
N TYR A 339 8.62 -26.73 35.23
CA TYR A 339 8.86 -25.51 34.45
C TYR A 339 9.11 -25.84 32.99
N ASP A 340 8.65 -24.98 32.08
CA ASP A 340 8.94 -25.12 30.66
C ASP A 340 10.20 -24.30 30.32
N TYR A 341 11.10 -24.83 29.50
CA TYR A 341 12.26 -24.12 28.94
C TYR A 341 12.39 -24.36 27.45
N ASP A 342 13.01 -23.42 26.75
CA ASP A 342 13.12 -23.44 25.29
C ASP A 342 14.58 -23.77 24.91
N TYR A 343 14.79 -24.85 24.14
CA TYR A 343 16.09 -25.21 23.58
C TYR A 343 16.24 -24.52 22.23
N CYS A 344 17.23 -23.64 22.11
CA CYS A 344 17.41 -22.75 20.95
C CYS A 344 18.57 -23.22 20.05
N PHE A 345 18.40 -23.04 18.75
CA PHE A 345 19.40 -23.19 17.70
C PHE A 345 19.40 -21.91 16.86
N GLU A 346 20.34 -21.02 17.16
CA GLU A 346 20.39 -19.66 16.64
C GLU A 346 21.37 -19.45 15.48
N PHE A 347 21.10 -18.47 14.64
CA PHE A 347 22.04 -17.89 13.71
C PHE A 347 21.81 -16.38 13.71
N ILE A 348 22.83 -15.62 14.13
CA ILE A 348 22.76 -14.16 14.25
C ILE A 348 23.77 -13.57 13.30
N CYS A 349 23.30 -12.73 12.39
CA CYS A 349 24.11 -12.15 11.34
C CYS A 349 23.88 -10.64 11.20
N ASP A 350 24.81 -9.97 10.55
CA ASP A 350 24.65 -8.58 10.14
C ASP A 350 23.74 -8.46 8.89
N THR A 351 23.58 -7.24 8.37
CA THR A 351 22.80 -6.99 7.14
C THR A 351 23.42 -7.60 5.88
N LEU A 352 24.68 -8.04 5.94
CA LEU A 352 25.40 -8.73 4.86
C LEU A 352 25.31 -10.26 5.00
N LEU A 353 24.54 -10.76 5.98
CA LEU A 353 24.43 -12.18 6.32
C LEU A 353 25.75 -12.79 6.81
N ALA A 354 26.70 -11.97 7.28
CA ALA A 354 27.90 -12.45 7.95
C ALA A 354 27.58 -12.78 9.42
N GLU A 355 27.95 -13.99 9.85
CA GLU A 355 27.70 -14.44 11.22
C GLU A 355 28.46 -13.57 12.24
N ILE A 356 27.75 -13.12 13.27
CA ILE A 356 28.31 -12.32 14.35
C ILE A 356 28.61 -13.25 15.52
N THR A 357 29.89 -13.53 15.76
CA THR A 357 30.33 -14.39 16.87
C THR A 357 30.55 -13.63 18.18
N ASP A 358 30.75 -12.32 18.11
CA ASP A 358 31.07 -11.46 19.26
C ASP A 358 29.79 -10.91 19.94
N LEU A 359 28.95 -11.82 20.42
CA LEU A 359 27.77 -11.45 21.21
C LEU A 359 28.17 -11.13 22.66
N PRO A 360 27.68 -10.04 23.29
CA PRO A 360 28.15 -9.57 24.60
C PRO A 360 27.90 -10.60 25.70
N LYS A 361 28.93 -11.08 26.43
CA LYS A 361 28.97 -12.23 27.40
C LYS A 361 27.80 -12.42 28.40
N THR A 362 26.89 -11.46 28.56
CA THR A 362 25.50 -11.74 28.98
C THR A 362 24.71 -12.57 27.93
N SER A 363 25.36 -12.95 26.82
CA SER A 363 24.88 -13.51 25.56
C SER A 363 24.64 -15.01 25.56
N GLU A 364 25.05 -15.75 26.59
CA GLU A 364 24.57 -17.13 26.78
C GLU A 364 23.02 -17.20 26.90
N LYS A 365 22.35 -16.04 26.98
CA LYS A 365 20.91 -15.88 26.97
C LYS A 365 20.31 -15.10 25.79
N TYR A 366 21.06 -14.50 24.86
CA TYR A 366 20.44 -13.55 23.90
C TYR A 366 19.33 -14.17 23.02
N ALA A 367 19.61 -15.32 22.40
CA ALA A 367 18.60 -16.03 21.60
C ALA A 367 17.43 -16.53 22.47
N ALA A 368 17.74 -17.01 23.67
CA ALA A 368 16.73 -17.47 24.63
C ALA A 368 15.85 -16.32 25.14
N ASP A 369 16.42 -15.13 25.36
CA ASP A 369 15.72 -13.92 25.80
C ASP A 369 14.83 -13.38 24.67
N LEU A 370 15.27 -13.42 23.40
CA LEU A 370 14.43 -13.11 22.25
C LEU A 370 13.25 -14.09 22.12
N VAL A 371 13.51 -15.39 22.22
CA VAL A 371 12.45 -16.41 22.21
C VAL A 371 11.51 -16.19 23.39
N TRP A 372 12.02 -15.84 24.56
CA TRP A 372 11.22 -15.55 25.75
C TRP A 372 10.34 -14.31 25.55
N TYR A 373 10.89 -13.22 24.99
CA TYR A 373 10.17 -12.00 24.66
C TYR A 373 8.93 -12.31 23.80
N TYR A 374 9.15 -12.91 22.62
CA TYR A 374 8.06 -13.19 21.69
C TYR A 374 7.13 -14.33 22.11
N SER A 375 7.53 -15.23 23.02
CA SER A 375 6.72 -16.40 23.37
C SER A 375 6.09 -16.39 24.76
N ARG A 376 6.54 -15.52 25.68
CA ARG A 376 6.07 -15.50 27.09
C ARG A 376 5.81 -14.12 27.66
N GLU A 377 6.49 -13.09 27.18
CA GLU A 377 6.37 -11.75 27.78
C GLU A 377 5.02 -11.10 27.44
N HIS A 378 4.46 -11.44 26.28
CA HIS A 378 3.17 -10.96 25.83
C HIS A 378 2.02 -11.79 26.39
N ARG A 379 1.08 -11.11 27.06
CA ARG A 379 -0.12 -11.69 27.67
C ARG A 379 -1.38 -11.05 27.13
N ASP A 380 -2.47 -11.82 27.08
CA ASP A 380 -3.79 -11.34 26.70
C ASP A 380 -4.46 -10.56 27.84
N GLU A 381 -5.69 -10.07 27.60
CA GLU A 381 -6.48 -9.34 28.61
C GLU A 381 -6.81 -10.18 29.87
N ALA A 382 -6.78 -11.52 29.75
CA ALA A 382 -7.00 -12.45 30.86
C ALA A 382 -5.70 -12.76 31.64
N GLY A 383 -4.54 -12.30 31.15
CA GLY A 383 -3.23 -12.53 31.74
C GLY A 383 -2.56 -13.83 31.30
N ASP A 384 -3.14 -14.52 30.31
CA ASP A 384 -2.61 -15.75 29.73
C ASP A 384 -1.58 -15.42 28.62
N PRO A 385 -0.49 -16.21 28.46
CA PRO A 385 0.51 -15.97 27.41
C PRO A 385 -0.11 -16.07 26.01
N ILE A 386 0.13 -15.06 25.17
CA ILE A 386 -0.33 -15.05 23.78
C ILE A 386 0.45 -16.13 23.01
N PRO A 387 -0.23 -17.02 22.26
CA PRO A 387 0.45 -18.02 21.46
C PRO A 387 1.39 -17.36 20.43
N PHE A 388 2.68 -17.65 20.51
CA PHE A 388 3.71 -17.13 19.59
C PHE A 388 3.33 -17.24 18.10
N ARG A 389 2.65 -18.33 17.70
CA ARG A 389 2.21 -18.56 16.32
C ARG A 389 1.14 -17.58 15.81
N THR A 390 0.49 -16.87 16.72
CA THR A 390 -0.53 -15.86 16.43
C THR A 390 0.05 -14.45 16.44
N MET A 391 1.37 -14.29 16.59
CA MET A 391 1.99 -12.97 16.65
C MET A 391 2.62 -12.60 15.32
N VAL A 392 2.40 -11.35 14.89
CA VAL A 392 3.18 -10.77 13.81
C VAL A 392 4.55 -10.38 14.36
N LEU A 393 5.61 -10.87 13.71
CA LEU A 393 6.97 -10.53 14.10
C LEU A 393 7.37 -9.20 13.46
N TYR A 394 7.96 -8.32 14.25
CA TYR A 394 8.41 -6.99 13.84
C TYR A 394 9.85 -6.77 14.34
N PRO A 395 10.58 -5.78 13.79
CA PRO A 395 11.91 -5.46 14.27
C PRO A 395 11.89 -5.11 15.76
N ALA A 396 12.81 -5.66 16.55
CA ALA A 396 12.88 -5.33 17.97
C ALA A 396 13.34 -3.87 18.13
N THR A 397 12.38 -2.95 18.29
CA THR A 397 12.65 -1.50 18.44
C THR A 397 12.23 -0.98 19.81
N ARG A 398 13.07 -0.15 20.43
CA ARG A 398 12.80 0.55 21.70
C ARG A 398 11.81 1.69 21.51
N ASN A 399 10.51 1.42 21.43
CA ASN A 399 9.53 2.51 21.44
C ASN A 399 8.48 2.33 22.53
N THR A 400 8.90 2.69 23.75
CA THR A 400 8.19 3.44 24.83
C THR A 400 8.84 3.09 26.18
N LYS A 401 8.94 4.05 27.09
CA LYS A 401 9.69 3.92 28.36
C LYS A 401 8.72 3.99 29.53
N PHE A 402 8.77 3.03 30.44
CA PHE A 402 8.10 3.10 31.76
C PHE A 402 9.13 2.83 32.86
N MET A 403 8.89 3.29 34.08
CA MET A 403 9.84 3.10 35.18
C MET A 403 9.54 1.80 35.94
N ILE A 404 10.49 0.88 35.94
CA ILE A 404 10.48 -0.31 36.80
C ILE A 404 11.16 0.07 38.10
N ALA A 405 10.38 0.15 39.17
CA ALA A 405 10.90 0.31 40.53
C ALA A 405 11.42 -1.04 41.06
N GLY A 406 12.61 -1.05 41.63
CA GLY A 406 13.16 -2.18 42.36
C GLY A 406 12.51 -2.37 43.73
N ALA A 407 13.08 -3.28 44.52
CA ALA A 407 12.68 -3.44 45.91
C ALA A 407 13.13 -2.20 46.70
N GLY A 408 12.16 -1.41 47.18
CA GLY A 408 12.43 -0.26 48.03
C GLY A 408 13.02 -0.70 49.37
N ASP A 409 14.02 0.05 49.85
CA ASP A 409 14.69 -0.19 51.12
C ASP A 409 14.53 1.03 52.04
N ASP A 410 13.91 0.80 53.19
CA ASP A 410 13.69 1.81 54.24
C ASP A 410 14.80 1.70 55.30
N GLN A 411 15.65 2.72 55.37
CA GLN A 411 16.78 2.79 56.31
C GLN A 411 16.67 4.01 57.24
N GLY A 412 17.42 4.01 58.34
CA GLY A 412 17.49 5.15 59.26
C GLY A 412 16.68 4.99 60.56
N ASP A 413 16.32 6.13 61.16
CA ASP A 413 15.64 6.21 62.47
C ASP A 413 14.11 6.31 62.30
N GLU A 414 13.35 5.45 62.98
CA GLU A 414 11.88 5.45 63.01
C GLU A 414 11.31 6.75 63.54
N LYS A 415 12.00 7.37 64.50
CA LYS A 415 11.61 8.67 65.04
C LYS A 415 11.93 9.83 64.10
N LEU A 416 12.69 9.59 63.03
CA LEU A 416 13.00 10.60 62.01
C LEU A 416 12.44 10.17 60.63
N GLY A 417 11.27 9.53 60.63
CA GLY A 417 10.45 9.31 59.42
C GLY A 417 10.77 8.05 58.62
N LYS A 418 11.51 7.08 59.16
CA LYS A 418 11.65 5.77 58.50
C LYS A 418 10.28 5.08 58.39
N GLY A 419 9.97 4.56 57.21
CA GLY A 419 8.68 3.89 56.92
C GLY A 419 7.49 4.83 56.72
N THR A 420 7.68 6.15 56.80
CA THR A 420 6.62 7.15 56.54
C THR A 420 6.76 7.80 55.16
N ILE A 421 7.84 7.52 54.43
CA ILE A 421 8.22 8.17 53.18
C ILE A 421 7.76 7.33 51.98
N LYS A 422 7.18 7.99 50.98
CA LYS A 422 6.81 7.38 49.70
C LYS A 422 7.38 8.22 48.57
N LEU A 423 8.16 7.60 47.69
CA LEU A 423 8.64 8.22 46.46
C LEU A 423 7.79 7.74 45.28
N ILE A 424 7.21 8.67 44.54
CA ILE A 424 6.44 8.44 43.31
C ILE A 424 7.28 8.99 42.16
N VAL A 425 7.43 8.21 41.09
CA VAL A 425 8.28 8.55 39.94
C VAL A 425 7.50 8.26 38.66
N ASP A 426 7.20 9.30 37.90
CA ASP A 426 6.47 9.23 36.63
C ASP A 426 7.25 9.98 35.53
N PHE A 427 6.95 9.73 34.25
CA PHE A 427 7.47 10.58 33.16
C PHE A 427 6.69 11.90 33.10
N ALA A 428 7.35 13.00 32.72
CA ALA A 428 6.67 14.26 32.44
C ALA A 428 5.71 14.11 31.24
N TYR A 429 4.58 14.82 31.26
CA TYR A 429 3.44 14.70 30.32
C TYR A 429 3.79 14.98 28.83
N ASP A 430 5.03 15.36 28.53
CA ASP A 430 5.51 15.83 27.23
C ASP A 430 6.95 15.35 26.87
N SER A 431 7.55 14.45 27.65
CA SER A 431 8.96 14.07 27.47
C SER A 431 9.25 12.57 27.66
N SER A 432 10.10 12.02 26.79
CA SER A 432 10.60 10.63 26.83
C SER A 432 11.96 10.49 27.55
N THR A 433 12.47 11.58 28.13
CA THR A 433 13.76 11.64 28.83
C THR A 433 13.68 12.29 30.22
N GLU A 434 12.61 13.05 30.51
CA GLU A 434 12.43 13.72 31.79
C GLU A 434 11.48 12.95 32.73
N LEU A 435 11.96 12.71 33.95
CA LEU A 435 11.19 12.14 35.05
C LEU A 435 10.66 13.25 35.96
N GLN A 436 9.40 13.12 36.39
CA GLN A 436 8.81 13.87 37.49
C GLN A 436 8.85 13.03 38.77
N LEU A 437 9.70 13.44 39.71
CA LEU A 437 9.86 12.83 41.03
C LEU A 437 8.94 13.56 42.02
N THR A 438 8.10 12.82 42.75
CA THR A 438 7.26 13.36 43.82
C THR A 438 7.49 12.56 45.10
N ALA A 439 8.19 13.15 46.06
CA ALA A 439 8.36 12.56 47.39
C ALA A 439 7.25 13.06 48.32
N ARG A 440 6.58 12.14 49.02
CA ARG A 440 5.56 12.39 50.04
C ARG A 440 5.97 11.75 51.35
N SER A 441 5.57 12.34 52.47
CA SER A 441 5.79 11.72 53.78
C SER A 441 4.64 12.02 54.73
N THR A 442 4.24 11.03 55.52
CA THR A 442 3.28 11.22 56.64
C THR A 442 3.96 11.68 57.94
N PHE A 443 5.27 11.91 57.90
CA PHE A 443 6.04 12.41 59.04
C PHE A 443 5.54 13.78 59.52
N LEU A 444 5.47 13.96 60.84
CA LEU A 444 5.07 15.21 61.48
C LEU A 444 6.16 15.71 62.43
N TYR A 445 6.89 16.75 62.00
CA TYR A 445 7.96 17.34 62.79
C TYR A 445 7.41 18.05 64.04
N GLY A 446 7.99 17.76 65.21
CA GLY A 446 7.53 18.29 66.52
C GLY A 446 6.53 17.42 67.28
N SER A 447 6.18 16.24 66.76
CA SER A 447 5.24 15.29 67.41
C SER A 447 5.86 14.45 68.55
N ASP A 448 7.17 14.19 68.54
CA ASP A 448 7.94 13.54 69.62
C ASP A 448 8.94 14.55 70.22
N PRO A 449 9.09 14.64 71.56
CA PRO A 449 10.12 15.47 72.20
C PRO A 449 11.56 15.21 71.71
N TYR A 450 11.84 14.04 71.15
CA TYR A 450 13.12 13.70 70.52
C TYR A 450 13.48 14.63 69.35
N HIS A 451 12.49 15.21 68.68
CA HIS A 451 12.69 16.13 67.56
C HIS A 451 13.31 17.47 67.98
N ASP A 452 13.18 17.86 69.25
CA ASP A 452 13.71 19.14 69.75
C ASP A 452 15.25 19.17 69.82
N ASN A 453 15.90 18.01 69.63
CA ASN A 453 17.35 17.89 69.58
C ASN A 453 17.96 18.20 68.20
N PHE A 454 17.12 18.47 67.19
CA PHE A 454 17.55 18.62 65.81
C PHE A 454 17.05 19.97 65.26
N GLU A 455 17.96 20.73 64.67
CA GLU A 455 17.65 22.01 64.02
C GLU A 455 17.83 21.86 62.50
N ASN A 456 17.07 22.66 61.73
CA ASN A 456 17.10 22.69 60.25
C ASN A 456 16.77 21.35 59.58
N LEU A 457 15.64 20.74 59.95
CA LEU A 457 15.16 19.57 59.24
C LEU A 457 14.65 19.95 57.85
N GLU A 458 15.04 19.17 56.85
CA GLU A 458 14.63 19.32 55.45
C GLU A 458 14.15 17.97 54.91
N PHE A 459 13.08 17.97 54.13
CA PHE A 459 12.67 16.81 53.36
C PHE A 459 13.26 16.90 51.96
N CYS A 460 14.01 15.88 51.54
CA CYS A 460 14.88 15.96 50.37
C CYS A 460 14.75 14.75 49.43
N ILE A 461 15.07 14.98 48.16
CA ILE A 461 15.33 13.95 47.15
C ILE A 461 16.82 14.01 46.78
N TRP A 462 17.49 12.86 46.78
CA TRP A 462 18.87 12.69 46.32
C TRP A 462 18.96 11.67 45.18
N GLN A 463 19.94 11.84 44.32
CA GLN A 463 20.41 10.83 43.39
C GLN A 463 21.67 10.15 43.95
N ARG A 464 21.66 8.82 44.04
CA ARG A 464 22.80 8.05 44.52
C ARG A 464 23.62 7.54 43.35
N ASN A 465 24.88 7.99 43.27
CA ASN A 465 25.85 7.45 42.34
C ASN A 465 26.85 6.59 43.10
N THR A 466 27.11 5.38 42.60
CA THR A 466 28.07 4.45 43.20
C THR A 466 29.24 4.30 42.25
N GLU A 467 30.40 4.81 42.64
CA GLU A 467 31.65 4.66 41.88
C GLU A 467 32.50 3.57 42.53
N ILE A 468 33.10 2.71 41.71
CA ILE A 468 34.07 1.71 42.16
C ILE A 468 35.46 2.32 41.97
N ILE A 469 36.12 2.66 43.06
CA ILE A 469 37.49 3.18 43.05
C ILE A 469 38.42 2.05 43.49
N ILE A 470 39.50 1.82 42.76
CA ILE A 470 40.52 0.86 43.14
C ILE A 470 41.47 1.55 44.12
N ASP A 471 41.54 1.05 45.35
CA ASP A 471 42.42 1.58 46.39
C ASP A 471 43.90 1.32 46.04
N GLU A 472 44.85 1.99 46.69
CA GLU A 472 46.30 1.87 46.43
C GLU A 472 46.84 0.43 46.60
N SER A 473 46.04 -0.45 47.21
CA SER A 473 46.29 -1.88 47.40
C SER A 473 45.70 -2.79 46.32
N GLY A 474 45.05 -2.25 45.29
CA GLY A 474 44.41 -3.02 44.22
C GLY A 474 43.04 -3.60 44.57
N LYS A 475 42.46 -3.25 45.73
CA LYS A 475 41.10 -3.67 46.13
C LYS A 475 40.05 -2.65 45.69
N GLU A 476 38.97 -3.16 45.11
CA GLU A 476 37.79 -2.36 44.78
C GLU A 476 37.10 -1.84 46.04
N LYS A 477 36.96 -0.52 46.14
CA LYS A 477 36.22 0.18 47.17
C LYS A 477 35.04 0.90 46.53
N LYS A 478 33.82 0.48 46.88
CA LYS A 478 32.59 1.18 46.47
C LYS A 478 32.45 2.47 47.25
N VAL A 479 32.51 3.60 46.56
CA VAL A 479 32.25 4.93 47.12
C VAL A 479 30.89 5.38 46.63
N THR A 480 29.95 5.51 47.56
CA THR A 480 28.60 6.03 47.31
C THR A 480 28.59 7.54 47.54
N LYS A 481 28.14 8.30 46.55
CA LYS A 481 27.95 9.75 46.64
C LYS A 481 26.49 10.08 46.36
N ASP A 482 25.82 10.66 47.35
CA ASP A 482 24.43 11.10 47.23
C ASP A 482 24.41 12.60 46.87
N THR A 483 23.90 12.94 45.68
CA THR A 483 23.78 14.33 45.21
C THR A 483 22.36 14.83 45.49
N LYS A 484 22.23 15.95 46.20
CA LYS A 484 20.93 16.53 46.55
C LYS A 484 20.28 17.18 45.32
N LEU A 485 19.05 16.77 44.99
CA LEU A 485 18.32 17.26 43.81
C LEU A 485 17.32 18.36 44.19
N ALA A 486 16.50 18.12 45.21
CA ALA A 486 15.48 19.05 45.69
C ALA A 486 15.28 18.91 47.21
N PHE A 487 14.85 19.97 47.87
CA PHE A 487 14.56 19.99 49.29
C PHE A 487 13.48 21.01 49.65
N GLU A 488 12.75 20.74 50.73
CA GLU A 488 11.80 21.66 51.36
C GLU A 488 12.01 21.66 52.89
N PRO A 489 12.04 22.83 53.56
CA PRO A 489 12.27 22.91 55.00
C PRO A 489 11.04 22.44 55.79
N LEU A 490 11.28 21.64 56.84
CA LEU A 490 10.24 21.17 57.74
C LEU A 490 9.96 22.19 58.84
N THR A 491 8.69 22.50 59.05
CA THR A 491 8.24 23.44 60.09
C THR A 491 7.51 22.71 61.20
N LYS A 492 7.78 23.10 62.45
CA LYS A 492 7.24 22.41 63.63
C LYS A 492 5.71 22.44 63.63
N ASN A 493 5.09 21.29 63.89
CA ASN A 493 3.65 21.07 63.94
C ASN A 493 2.89 21.36 62.63
N LYS A 494 3.57 21.33 61.47
CA LYS A 494 2.94 21.38 60.15
C LYS A 494 3.18 20.09 59.38
N PRO A 495 2.26 19.70 58.48
CA PRO A 495 2.47 18.54 57.62
C PRO A 495 3.71 18.72 56.75
N THR A 496 4.41 17.62 56.49
CA THR A 496 5.56 17.60 55.58
C THR A 496 5.11 18.01 54.16
N PRO A 497 5.74 19.02 53.53
CA PRO A 497 5.42 19.41 52.16
C PRO A 497 5.87 18.33 51.16
N ASP A 498 5.12 18.20 50.06
CA ASP A 498 5.51 17.35 48.93
C ASP A 498 6.72 17.99 48.22
N VAL A 499 7.76 17.20 47.96
CA VAL A 499 8.94 17.67 47.20
C VAL A 499 8.80 17.15 45.78
N VAL A 500 8.77 18.06 44.82
CA VAL A 500 8.67 17.74 43.39
C VAL A 500 9.94 18.16 42.66
N TYR A 501 10.49 17.29 41.83
CA TYR A 501 11.69 17.58 41.04
C TYR A 501 11.59 16.96 39.64
N ARG A 502 12.09 17.67 38.62
CA ARG A 502 12.23 17.14 37.26
C ARG A 502 13.68 16.72 37.01
N LEU A 503 13.89 15.45 36.70
CA LEU A 503 15.21 14.86 36.45
C LEU A 503 15.32 14.39 35.00
N ASP A 504 16.30 14.91 34.27
CA ASP A 504 16.65 14.41 32.93
C ASP A 504 17.61 13.21 33.05
N LEU A 505 17.19 12.05 32.51
CA LEU A 505 17.96 10.82 32.55
C LEU A 505 19.14 10.80 31.55
N LYS A 506 19.17 11.69 30.56
CA LYS A 506 20.15 11.67 29.45
C LYS A 506 20.29 10.24 28.88
N GLU A 507 21.51 9.73 28.71
CA GLU A 507 21.81 8.39 28.19
C GLU A 507 21.69 7.26 29.24
N ASN A 508 21.46 7.57 30.52
CA ASN A 508 21.44 6.58 31.59
C ASN A 508 20.06 5.92 31.73
N LEU A 509 20.00 4.60 31.52
CA LEU A 509 18.78 3.79 31.57
C LEU A 509 18.41 3.26 32.98
N SER A 510 19.17 3.67 34.00
CA SER A 510 18.94 3.32 35.40
C SER A 510 19.36 4.45 36.32
N VAL A 511 18.59 4.68 37.38
CA VAL A 511 18.87 5.69 38.40
C VAL A 511 18.48 5.18 39.79
N THR A 512 19.35 5.35 40.77
CA THR A 512 19.03 5.10 42.18
C THR A 512 18.61 6.40 42.83
N LEU A 513 17.38 6.46 43.32
CA LEU A 513 16.82 7.64 43.96
C LEU A 513 16.63 7.37 45.45
N VAL A 514 16.88 8.41 46.25
CA VAL A 514 16.75 8.38 47.70
C VAL A 514 15.86 9.55 48.11
N ALA A 515 14.80 9.28 48.85
CA ALA A 515 13.95 10.32 49.45
C ALA A 515 14.02 10.21 50.97
N GLY A 516 14.03 11.33 51.69
CA GLY A 516 14.06 11.27 53.15
C GLY A 516 14.40 12.57 53.84
N ILE A 517 14.57 12.48 55.15
CA ILE A 517 14.75 13.63 56.02
C ILE A 517 16.25 13.86 56.24
N SER A 518 16.66 15.11 56.10
CA SER A 518 18.01 15.59 56.33
C SER A 518 18.03 16.57 57.50
N PHE A 519 19.12 16.61 58.25
CA PHE A 519 19.36 17.60 59.30
C PHE A 519 20.85 17.90 59.37
N THR A 520 21.20 19.07 59.92
CA THR A 520 22.61 19.46 60.10
C THR A 520 23.08 19.11 61.51
N ASP A 521 24.26 18.50 61.63
CA ASP A 521 24.91 18.33 62.93
C ASP A 521 25.52 19.65 63.44
N GLY A 522 25.96 19.67 64.71
CA GLY A 522 26.56 20.87 65.32
C GLY A 522 27.90 21.33 64.70
N LEU A 523 28.43 20.58 63.73
CA LEU A 523 29.60 20.92 62.91
C LEU A 523 29.22 21.38 61.49
N GLY A 524 27.92 21.46 61.18
CA GLY A 524 27.39 21.89 59.88
C GLY A 524 27.39 20.79 58.81
N ASN A 525 27.65 19.53 59.16
CA ASN A 525 27.57 18.44 58.20
C ASN A 525 26.14 17.92 58.06
N GLU A 526 25.76 17.61 56.82
CA GLU A 526 24.48 17.00 56.51
C GLU A 526 24.42 15.54 56.99
N LYS A 527 23.41 15.21 57.80
CA LYS A 527 23.10 13.86 58.29
C LYS A 527 21.70 13.47 57.85
N LYS A 528 21.51 12.18 57.59
CA LYS A 528 20.24 11.62 57.13
C LYS A 528 19.51 10.96 58.30
N GLY A 529 18.23 11.26 58.46
CA GLY A 529 17.31 10.61 59.39
C GLY A 529 16.75 9.32 58.79
N GLY A 530 15.43 9.22 58.67
CA GLY A 530 14.76 8.18 57.88
C GLY A 530 14.90 8.44 56.38
N ILE A 531 15.26 7.40 55.62
CA ILE A 531 15.40 7.43 54.16
C ILE A 531 14.72 6.23 53.52
N TYR A 532 14.14 6.47 52.35
CA TYR A 532 13.61 5.48 51.43
C TYR A 532 14.49 5.47 50.18
N ILE A 533 15.09 4.33 49.86
CA ILE A 533 15.95 4.13 48.71
C ILE A 533 15.22 3.23 47.73
N ASN A 534 15.19 3.58 46.46
CA ASN A 534 14.72 2.67 45.43
C ASN A 534 15.54 2.82 44.14
N ASP A 535 15.83 1.68 43.53
CA ASP A 535 16.49 1.59 42.23
C ASP A 535 15.42 1.62 41.14
N TYR A 536 15.49 2.60 40.25
CA TYR A 536 14.60 2.66 39.10
C TYR A 536 15.34 2.32 37.82
N ARG A 537 14.73 1.49 36.99
CA ARG A 537 15.20 1.15 35.65
C ARG A 537 14.17 1.57 34.63
N VAL A 538 14.62 2.04 33.48
CA VAL A 538 13.73 2.28 32.36
C VAL A 538 13.34 0.94 31.74
N GLY A 539 12.13 0.47 32.06
CA GLY A 539 11.46 -0.62 31.36
C GLY A 539 11.02 -0.19 29.97
N MET A 540 11.09 -1.11 29.02
CA MET A 540 10.61 -0.90 27.66
C MET A 540 9.14 -1.30 27.60
N LEU A 541 8.23 -0.37 27.30
CA LEU A 541 6.85 -0.78 27.06
C LEU A 541 6.80 -1.64 25.80
N ILE A 542 6.19 -2.79 26.03
CA ILE A 542 5.98 -3.82 25.04
C ILE A 542 5.03 -3.20 24.01
N ARG A 543 5.53 -2.97 22.80
CA ARG A 543 4.73 -2.42 21.70
C ARG A 543 3.41 -3.22 21.60
N PRO A 544 2.26 -2.55 21.44
CA PRO A 544 1.00 -3.24 21.19
C PRO A 544 1.18 -4.22 20.03
N LEU A 545 0.84 -5.47 20.25
CA LEU A 545 1.05 -6.51 19.24
C LEU A 545 -0.09 -6.53 18.23
N VAL A 546 0.28 -6.59 16.96
CA VAL A 546 -0.63 -7.11 15.94
C VAL A 546 -0.69 -8.62 16.08
N GLN A 547 -1.91 -9.15 16.20
CA GLN A 547 -2.16 -10.58 16.31
C GLN A 547 -2.83 -11.09 15.05
N PHE A 548 -2.30 -12.20 14.55
CA PHE A 548 -2.94 -13.07 13.58
C PHE A 548 -3.83 -14.07 14.31
N LYS A 549 -5.15 -13.93 14.18
CA LYS A 549 -6.13 -14.82 14.84
C LYS A 549 -6.87 -15.68 13.84
N GLU A 550 -7.21 -16.89 14.27
CA GLU A 550 -8.11 -17.77 13.55
C GLU A 550 -9.28 -18.18 14.45
N GLU A 551 -10.49 -17.83 14.02
CA GLU A 551 -11.73 -18.23 14.68
C GLU A 551 -12.69 -18.82 13.66
N ARG A 552 -13.16 -20.06 13.89
CA ARG A 552 -14.15 -20.73 13.01
C ARG A 552 -13.75 -20.73 11.52
N GLN A 553 -12.46 -20.98 11.22
CA GLN A 553 -11.85 -20.94 9.87
C GLN A 553 -11.63 -19.55 9.27
N VAL A 554 -12.00 -18.48 9.97
CA VAL A 554 -11.74 -17.09 9.53
C VAL A 554 -10.41 -16.64 10.08
N GLN A 555 -9.51 -16.22 9.19
CA GLN A 555 -8.21 -15.68 9.54
C GLN A 555 -8.23 -14.16 9.38
N TYR A 556 -7.80 -13.44 10.41
CA TYR A 556 -7.84 -11.98 10.43
C TYR A 556 -6.70 -11.38 11.26
N LEU A 557 -6.35 -10.13 10.94
CA LEU A 557 -5.49 -9.30 11.75
C LEU A 557 -6.32 -8.59 12.82
N SER A 558 -5.85 -8.69 14.05
CA SER A 558 -6.34 -7.98 15.21
C SER A 558 -5.28 -6.98 15.65
N PHE A 559 -5.66 -5.71 15.68
CA PHE A 559 -4.81 -4.64 16.19
C PHE A 559 -5.08 -4.44 17.68
N ALA A 560 -4.07 -4.00 18.42
CA ALA A 560 -4.28 -3.61 19.81
C ALA A 560 -5.01 -2.26 19.87
N PRO A 561 -5.71 -1.95 20.98
CA PRO A 561 -6.31 -0.64 21.19
C PRO A 561 -5.24 0.45 21.21
N ASP A 562 -5.57 1.60 20.62
CA ASP A 562 -4.77 2.82 20.71
C ASP A 562 -4.78 3.40 22.14
N ASP A 563 -3.96 4.42 22.41
CA ASP A 563 -3.85 5.08 23.73
C ASP A 563 -5.21 5.60 24.25
N ASP A 564 -6.10 6.01 23.32
CA ASP A 564 -7.48 6.43 23.58
C ASP A 564 -8.47 5.25 23.77
N LYS A 565 -7.97 4.01 23.83
CA LYS A 565 -8.73 2.74 23.87
C LYS A 565 -9.62 2.47 22.65
N ASN A 566 -9.39 3.19 21.54
CA ASN A 566 -10.04 2.91 20.27
C ASN A 566 -9.39 1.67 19.66
N THR A 567 -10.18 0.64 19.35
CA THR A 567 -9.67 -0.57 18.67
C THR A 567 -9.79 -0.38 17.15
N PRO A 568 -8.69 -0.42 16.39
CA PRO A 568 -8.76 -0.36 14.93
C PRO A 568 -9.59 -1.51 14.36
N PRO A 569 -10.21 -1.33 13.19
CA PRO A 569 -11.00 -2.39 12.56
C PRO A 569 -10.13 -3.62 12.26
N THR A 570 -10.68 -4.80 12.54
CA THR A 570 -10.05 -6.07 12.18
C THR A 570 -10.05 -6.27 10.67
N ILE A 571 -8.98 -6.86 10.13
CA ILE A 571 -8.81 -7.02 8.68
C ILE A 571 -8.82 -8.51 8.33
N ARG A 572 -9.77 -8.92 7.47
CA ARG A 572 -9.84 -10.31 6.98
C ARG A 572 -8.67 -10.63 6.06
N LEU A 573 -8.07 -11.81 6.24
CA LEU A 573 -6.94 -12.29 5.44
C LEU A 573 -7.33 -13.38 4.44
N ASN A 574 -8.27 -14.26 4.81
CA ASN A 574 -8.70 -15.38 3.98
C ASN A 574 -10.16 -15.24 3.51
N THR A 575 -10.55 -16.07 2.55
CA THR A 575 -11.94 -16.20 2.11
C THR A 575 -12.39 -17.65 2.22
N LEU A 576 -13.69 -17.87 2.42
CA LEU A 576 -14.31 -19.21 2.41
C LEU A 576 -15.08 -19.46 1.10
N PHE A 577 -14.94 -18.56 0.14
CA PHE A 577 -15.67 -18.56 -1.14
C PHE A 577 -15.39 -19.79 -2.00
N ALA A 578 -14.15 -20.31 -1.98
CA ALA A 578 -13.70 -21.40 -2.85
C ALA A 578 -14.59 -22.66 -2.79
N LYS A 579 -15.00 -23.09 -1.59
CA LYS A 579 -15.81 -24.30 -1.41
C LYS A 579 -17.16 -24.21 -2.10
N GLU A 580 -17.82 -23.05 -1.97
CA GLU A 580 -19.09 -22.80 -2.64
C GLU A 580 -18.87 -22.61 -4.13
N LEU A 581 -17.78 -21.96 -4.54
CA LEU A 581 -17.43 -21.79 -5.95
C LEU A 581 -17.31 -23.15 -6.67
N ILE A 582 -16.67 -24.16 -6.08
CA ILE A 582 -16.53 -25.50 -6.68
C ILE A 582 -17.91 -26.13 -6.93
N SER A 583 -18.81 -26.02 -5.94
CA SER A 583 -20.19 -26.50 -6.06
C SER A 583 -20.91 -25.83 -7.23
N ARG A 584 -20.74 -24.52 -7.40
CA ARG A 584 -21.30 -23.74 -8.53
C ARG A 584 -20.64 -24.09 -9.86
N ALA A 585 -19.32 -24.23 -9.89
CA ALA A 585 -18.53 -24.57 -11.08
C ALA A 585 -18.92 -25.93 -11.66
N SER A 586 -19.27 -26.90 -10.81
CA SER A 586 -19.79 -28.21 -11.24
C SER A 586 -21.09 -28.13 -12.04
N GLN A 587 -21.87 -27.06 -11.86
CA GLN A 587 -23.13 -26.80 -12.59
C GLN A 587 -22.90 -26.02 -13.90
N GLY A 588 -21.71 -25.43 -14.06
CA GLY A 588 -21.28 -24.70 -15.25
C GLY A 588 -20.88 -23.25 -14.98
N ILE A 589 -20.20 -22.64 -15.96
CA ILE A 589 -19.65 -21.27 -15.85
C ILE A 589 -20.75 -20.22 -15.61
N HIS A 590 -21.94 -20.40 -16.19
CA HIS A 590 -23.07 -19.49 -15.99
C HIS A 590 -23.47 -19.36 -14.51
N GLN A 591 -23.35 -20.45 -13.75
CA GLN A 591 -23.67 -20.47 -12.33
C GLN A 591 -22.56 -19.81 -11.50
N VAL A 592 -21.30 -19.94 -11.91
CA VAL A 592 -20.16 -19.22 -11.32
C VAL A 592 -20.33 -17.71 -11.44
N LEU A 593 -20.76 -17.22 -12.61
CA LEU A 593 -20.93 -15.79 -12.87
C LEU A 593 -22.30 -15.23 -12.46
N SER A 594 -23.16 -16.07 -11.85
CA SER A 594 -24.52 -15.66 -11.45
C SER A 594 -24.53 -14.58 -10.36
N TRP A 595 -25.66 -13.87 -10.28
CA TRP A 595 -25.89 -12.86 -9.24
C TRP A 595 -25.79 -13.46 -7.83
N ASP A 596 -26.33 -14.65 -7.64
CA ASP A 596 -26.30 -15.36 -6.34
C ASP A 596 -24.88 -15.66 -5.87
N THR A 597 -23.99 -16.06 -6.79
CA THR A 597 -22.60 -16.38 -6.44
C THR A 597 -21.85 -15.15 -5.95
N GLN A 598 -22.16 -13.97 -6.48
CA GLN A 598 -21.57 -12.69 -6.06
C GLN A 598 -22.07 -12.20 -4.69
N HIS A 599 -23.14 -12.81 -4.18
CA HIS A 599 -23.78 -12.52 -2.89
C HIS A 599 -23.60 -13.66 -1.88
N ILE A 600 -22.69 -14.60 -2.16
CA ILE A 600 -22.29 -15.61 -1.18
C ILE A 600 -21.85 -14.88 0.09
N LYS A 601 -22.41 -15.32 1.20
CA LYS A 601 -22.14 -14.73 2.51
C LYS A 601 -20.91 -15.38 3.12
N GLU A 602 -20.07 -14.56 3.71
CA GLU A 602 -18.93 -15.03 4.49
C GLU A 602 -19.25 -15.03 5.98
N LEU A 603 -18.48 -15.85 6.72
CA LEU A 603 -18.55 -15.87 8.17
C LEU A 603 -18.13 -14.50 8.74
N PRO A 604 -18.77 -14.06 9.84
CA PRO A 604 -18.54 -12.75 10.42
C PRO A 604 -17.13 -12.60 11.01
N LEU A 605 -16.63 -11.35 11.03
CA LEU A 605 -15.38 -10.97 11.68
C LEU A 605 -15.67 -10.36 13.05
N PRO A 606 -15.01 -10.81 14.14
CA PRO A 606 -15.14 -10.17 15.44
C PRO A 606 -14.78 -8.67 15.38
N PRO A 607 -15.51 -7.78 16.08
CA PRO A 607 -16.63 -8.04 17.00
C PRO A 607 -18.01 -8.15 16.30
N HIS A 608 -18.07 -7.99 14.98
CA HIS A 608 -19.32 -8.05 14.24
C HIS A 608 -19.87 -9.48 14.23
N SER A 609 -21.18 -9.63 14.37
CA SER A 609 -21.87 -10.94 14.40
C SER A 609 -22.67 -11.24 13.13
N GLY A 610 -22.80 -10.26 12.23
CA GLY A 610 -23.58 -10.39 10.99
C GLY A 610 -22.77 -10.99 9.86
N MET A 611 -23.33 -12.00 9.18
CA MET A 611 -22.77 -12.48 7.92
C MET A 611 -22.95 -11.42 6.83
N THR A 612 -21.85 -10.97 6.23
CA THR A 612 -21.84 -10.05 5.10
C THR A 612 -21.61 -10.81 3.81
N ALA A 613 -22.02 -10.24 2.67
CA ALA A 613 -21.60 -10.76 1.38
C ALA A 613 -20.08 -10.65 1.23
N ILE A 614 -19.50 -11.39 0.27
CA ILE A 614 -18.08 -11.27 -0.08
C ILE A 614 -17.67 -9.81 -0.27
N ASP A 615 -16.49 -9.47 0.27
CA ASP A 615 -15.92 -8.14 0.18
C ASP A 615 -15.12 -7.98 -1.12
N LEU A 616 -15.55 -7.06 -1.98
CA LEU A 616 -14.94 -6.79 -3.27
C LEU A 616 -13.75 -5.81 -3.19
N ASP A 617 -13.57 -5.15 -2.05
CA ASP A 617 -12.53 -4.16 -1.80
C ASP A 617 -11.52 -4.60 -0.72
N GLY A 618 -11.77 -5.75 -0.08
CA GLY A 618 -10.90 -6.36 0.91
C GLY A 618 -9.70 -7.12 0.32
N ALA A 619 -9.06 -7.96 1.14
CA ALA A 619 -7.81 -8.64 0.81
C ALA A 619 -7.86 -9.48 -0.49
N ASN A 620 -9.00 -10.07 -0.84
CA ASN A 620 -9.15 -10.88 -2.06
C ASN A 620 -9.96 -10.16 -3.15
N GLY A 621 -10.20 -8.84 -2.99
CA GLY A 621 -11.00 -8.03 -3.88
C GLY A 621 -10.55 -8.08 -5.34
N ILE A 622 -9.24 -7.98 -5.59
CA ILE A 622 -8.67 -8.03 -6.96
C ILE A 622 -9.12 -9.29 -7.72
N TYR A 623 -9.15 -10.45 -7.08
CA TYR A 623 -9.54 -11.69 -7.72
C TYR A 623 -11.05 -11.77 -7.98
N PHE A 624 -11.87 -11.19 -7.10
CA PHE A 624 -13.32 -11.11 -7.31
C PHE A 624 -13.66 -10.16 -8.47
N TRP A 625 -12.98 -9.02 -8.57
CA TRP A 625 -13.07 -8.12 -9.72
C TRP A 625 -12.66 -8.83 -11.02
N GLU A 626 -11.58 -9.60 -10.98
CA GLU A 626 -11.14 -10.40 -12.13
C GLU A 626 -12.17 -11.46 -12.52
N LEU A 627 -12.73 -12.19 -11.55
CA LEU A 627 -13.69 -13.26 -11.81
C LEU A 627 -15.03 -12.73 -12.36
N PHE A 628 -15.60 -11.69 -11.74
CA PHE A 628 -16.97 -11.24 -12.03
C PHE A 628 -17.08 -10.11 -13.05
N PHE A 629 -15.96 -9.50 -13.45
CA PHE A 629 -15.96 -8.41 -14.42
C PHE A 629 -14.87 -8.54 -15.49
N HIS A 630 -13.59 -8.56 -15.11
CA HIS A 630 -12.52 -8.49 -16.11
C HIS A 630 -12.41 -9.75 -16.97
N MET A 631 -12.63 -10.95 -16.40
CA MET A 631 -12.55 -12.21 -17.14
C MET A 631 -13.65 -12.30 -18.21
N PRO A 632 -14.96 -12.13 -17.89
CA PRO A 632 -15.99 -12.18 -18.93
C PRO A 632 -15.79 -11.10 -20.00
N PHE A 633 -15.28 -9.92 -19.62
CA PHE A 633 -14.97 -8.85 -20.57
C PHE A 633 -13.79 -9.22 -21.49
N LEU A 634 -12.70 -9.76 -20.96
CA LEU A 634 -11.55 -10.23 -21.74
C LEU A 634 -11.97 -11.31 -22.74
N VAL A 635 -12.77 -12.29 -22.31
CA VAL A 635 -13.25 -13.36 -23.18
C VAL A 635 -14.10 -12.81 -24.31
N ALA A 636 -15.06 -11.92 -24.00
CA ALA A 636 -15.88 -11.26 -25.02
C ALA A 636 -15.03 -10.44 -26.00
N TRP A 637 -14.01 -9.73 -25.50
CA TRP A 637 -13.08 -8.95 -26.31
C TRP A 637 -12.30 -9.84 -27.30
N ARG A 638 -11.71 -10.93 -26.81
CA ARG A 638 -10.96 -11.89 -27.66
C ARG A 638 -11.88 -12.55 -28.69
N LEU A 639 -13.10 -12.93 -28.32
CA LEU A 639 -14.08 -13.50 -29.26
C LEU A 639 -14.48 -12.51 -30.35
N ASN A 640 -14.61 -11.22 -30.02
CA ASN A 640 -14.91 -10.18 -31.01
C ASN A 640 -13.76 -10.02 -32.03
N ILE A 641 -12.51 -9.95 -31.56
CA ILE A 641 -11.31 -9.88 -32.42
C ILE A 641 -11.28 -11.05 -33.40
N GLU A 642 -11.58 -12.25 -32.92
CA GLU A 642 -11.61 -13.49 -33.71
C GLU A 642 -12.91 -13.67 -34.53
N GLN A 643 -13.73 -12.63 -34.66
CA GLN A 643 -14.98 -12.59 -35.44
C GLN A 643 -16.07 -13.59 -35.00
N ARG A 644 -15.99 -14.09 -33.75
CA ARG A 644 -17.01 -14.94 -33.11
C ARG A 644 -18.00 -14.10 -32.30
N LEU A 645 -18.72 -13.26 -33.03
CA LEU A 645 -19.45 -12.13 -32.49
C LEU A 645 -20.69 -12.51 -31.66
N GLU A 646 -21.39 -13.59 -32.04
CA GLU A 646 -22.53 -14.11 -31.26
C GLU A 646 -22.10 -14.62 -29.88
N GLU A 647 -20.97 -15.32 -29.83
CA GLU A 647 -20.42 -15.82 -28.57
C GLU A 647 -19.91 -14.66 -27.73
N ALA A 648 -19.29 -13.64 -28.34
CA ALA A 648 -18.95 -12.40 -27.65
C ALA A 648 -20.18 -11.74 -27.01
N THR A 649 -21.33 -11.71 -27.71
CA THR A 649 -22.60 -11.22 -27.13
C THR A 649 -23.04 -12.06 -25.93
N GLN A 650 -22.96 -13.39 -26.02
CA GLN A 650 -23.30 -14.28 -24.90
C GLN A 650 -22.43 -14.02 -23.66
N TRP A 651 -21.12 -13.81 -23.86
CA TRP A 651 -20.20 -13.48 -22.77
C TRP A 651 -20.47 -12.08 -22.19
N LEU A 652 -20.82 -11.10 -23.02
CA LEU A 652 -21.23 -9.78 -22.55
C LEU A 652 -22.50 -9.84 -21.70
N HIS A 653 -23.43 -10.75 -21.98
CA HIS A 653 -24.66 -10.92 -21.18
C HIS A 653 -24.40 -11.35 -19.73
N TYR A 654 -23.22 -11.90 -19.41
CA TYR A 654 -22.82 -12.12 -18.01
C TYR A 654 -22.51 -10.82 -17.25
N ILE A 655 -22.27 -9.70 -17.95
CA ILE A 655 -22.04 -8.39 -17.38
C ILE A 655 -23.26 -7.48 -17.59
N PHE A 656 -23.67 -7.32 -18.86
CA PHE A 656 -24.73 -6.44 -19.32
C PHE A 656 -25.61 -7.15 -20.34
N ASN A 657 -26.88 -7.35 -20.01
CA ASN A 657 -27.88 -7.96 -20.88
C ASN A 657 -29.07 -7.01 -21.10
N PRO A 658 -29.13 -6.26 -22.21
CA PRO A 658 -30.25 -5.38 -22.51
C PRO A 658 -31.55 -6.14 -22.88
N LEU A 659 -31.46 -7.45 -23.14
CA LEU A 659 -32.58 -8.33 -23.50
C LEU A 659 -33.16 -9.07 -22.29
N GLU A 660 -32.78 -8.67 -21.07
CA GLU A 660 -33.28 -9.30 -19.85
C GLU A 660 -34.80 -9.15 -19.70
N ASP A 661 -35.46 -10.28 -19.42
CA ASP A 661 -36.90 -10.34 -19.17
C ASP A 661 -37.26 -9.61 -17.87
N ALA A 662 -38.40 -8.94 -17.86
CA ALA A 662 -38.91 -8.22 -16.68
C ALA A 662 -39.23 -9.17 -15.50
N GLU A 663 -39.44 -10.47 -15.78
CA GLU A 663 -39.72 -11.50 -14.78
C GLU A 663 -38.48 -12.35 -14.42
N HIS A 664 -37.27 -11.91 -14.77
CA HIS A 664 -36.05 -12.65 -14.47
C HIS A 664 -35.91 -12.91 -12.94
N PRO A 665 -35.63 -14.15 -12.49
CA PRO A 665 -35.71 -14.54 -11.08
C PRO A 665 -34.78 -13.74 -10.16
N ASP A 666 -33.63 -13.29 -10.66
CA ASP A 666 -32.68 -12.51 -9.87
C ASP A 666 -33.16 -11.07 -9.59
N LEU A 667 -34.09 -10.53 -10.39
CA LEU A 667 -34.68 -9.21 -10.13
C LEU A 667 -35.47 -9.21 -8.80
N ALA A 668 -36.14 -10.32 -8.49
CA ALA A 668 -36.83 -10.50 -7.20
C ALA A 668 -35.86 -10.55 -6.01
N LYS A 669 -34.57 -10.83 -6.25
CA LYS A 669 -33.51 -10.88 -5.23
C LYS A 669 -32.77 -9.55 -5.07
N GLY A 670 -33.25 -8.47 -5.69
CA GLY A 670 -32.65 -7.13 -5.59
C GLY A 670 -31.57 -6.85 -6.63
N LYS A 671 -31.40 -7.69 -7.66
CA LYS A 671 -30.54 -7.38 -8.80
C LYS A 671 -31.09 -6.17 -9.57
N PRO A 672 -30.27 -5.16 -9.90
CA PRO A 672 -30.70 -4.07 -10.77
C PRO A 672 -30.88 -4.57 -12.22
N ARG A 673 -31.82 -3.97 -12.93
CA ARG A 673 -32.14 -4.39 -14.30
C ARG A 673 -30.95 -4.24 -15.24
N TYR A 674 -30.79 -5.22 -16.14
CA TYR A 674 -29.78 -5.33 -17.20
C TYR A 674 -28.35 -5.62 -16.76
N TRP A 675 -27.97 -5.32 -15.51
CA TRP A 675 -26.60 -5.46 -15.03
C TRP A 675 -26.46 -6.65 -14.08
N SER A 676 -25.50 -7.53 -14.36
CA SER A 676 -25.29 -8.79 -13.64
C SER A 676 -23.98 -8.83 -12.84
N SER A 677 -23.13 -7.81 -12.98
CA SER A 677 -21.83 -7.74 -12.30
C SER A 677 -21.86 -6.76 -11.13
N ARG A 678 -21.79 -7.29 -9.90
CA ARG A 678 -21.78 -6.57 -8.62
C ARG A 678 -20.61 -5.58 -8.48
N PRO A 679 -19.36 -5.88 -8.92
CA PRO A 679 -18.28 -4.89 -8.94
C PRO A 679 -18.65 -3.58 -9.64
N LEU A 680 -19.55 -3.63 -10.62
CA LEU A 680 -19.99 -2.44 -11.35
C LEU A 680 -21.11 -1.69 -10.65
N LEU A 681 -21.78 -2.29 -9.66
CA LEU A 681 -23.05 -1.83 -9.10
C LEU A 681 -22.93 -1.39 -7.65
N ASP A 682 -22.02 -2.02 -6.90
CA ASP A 682 -21.70 -1.61 -5.54
C ASP A 682 -21.25 -0.14 -5.52
N PRO A 683 -21.53 0.58 -4.41
CA PRO A 683 -21.07 1.96 -4.27
C PRO A 683 -19.54 2.02 -4.36
N PRO A 684 -18.98 3.16 -4.80
CA PRO A 684 -17.54 3.33 -4.91
C PRO A 684 -16.86 3.08 -3.55
N PRO A 685 -15.63 2.55 -3.53
CA PRO A 685 -14.90 2.30 -2.30
C PRO A 685 -14.69 3.59 -1.53
N LYS A 686 -14.65 3.50 -0.19
CA LYS A 686 -14.38 4.66 0.69
C LYS A 686 -13.07 5.36 0.35
N PHE A 687 -12.06 4.58 -0.04
CA PHE A 687 -10.80 5.10 -0.56
C PHE A 687 -10.67 4.75 -2.04
N MET A 688 -10.69 5.79 -2.87
CA MET A 688 -10.68 5.69 -4.32
C MET A 688 -9.31 5.25 -4.86
N ARG A 689 -9.29 4.26 -5.75
CA ARG A 689 -8.05 3.74 -6.38
C ARG A 689 -7.34 4.82 -7.23
N SER A 690 -8.12 5.70 -7.86
CA SER A 690 -7.67 6.89 -8.60
C SER A 690 -6.79 7.84 -7.80
N LEU A 691 -6.86 7.86 -6.46
CA LEU A 691 -5.97 8.68 -5.64
C LEU A 691 -4.52 8.15 -5.63
N THR A 692 -4.36 6.83 -5.78
CA THR A 692 -3.03 6.20 -5.84
C THR A 692 -2.46 6.13 -7.25
N GLN A 693 -3.34 6.04 -8.26
CA GLN A 693 -2.97 5.88 -9.66
C GLN A 693 -3.86 6.79 -10.53
N PRO A 694 -3.63 8.12 -10.50
CA PRO A 694 -4.52 9.10 -11.15
C PRO A 694 -4.41 9.13 -12.67
N THR A 695 -3.38 8.51 -13.24
CA THR A 695 -3.14 8.39 -14.69
C THR A 695 -3.54 7.04 -15.27
N ASP A 696 -4.01 6.11 -14.44
CA ASP A 696 -4.48 4.79 -14.87
C ASP A 696 -6.00 4.82 -15.13
N PRO A 697 -6.47 4.59 -16.37
CA PRO A 697 -7.90 4.61 -16.68
C PRO A 697 -8.67 3.50 -15.95
N ASP A 698 -8.08 2.33 -15.71
CA ASP A 698 -8.72 1.23 -14.97
C ASP A 698 -8.87 1.59 -13.48
N ALA A 699 -7.90 2.30 -12.90
CA ALA A 699 -7.98 2.79 -11.52
C ALA A 699 -9.09 3.86 -11.36
N ILE A 700 -9.21 4.78 -12.33
CA ILE A 700 -10.31 5.76 -12.36
C ILE A 700 -11.66 5.05 -12.52
N ALA A 701 -11.75 4.10 -13.45
CA ALA A 701 -12.98 3.37 -13.69
C ALA A 701 -13.39 2.44 -12.53
N ALA A 702 -12.43 1.91 -11.77
CA ALA A 702 -12.72 1.13 -10.57
C ALA A 702 -13.15 2.00 -9.38
N SER A 703 -12.62 3.22 -9.27
CA SER A 703 -13.13 4.23 -8.33
C SER A 703 -14.56 4.63 -8.67
N GLU A 704 -14.86 4.83 -9.97
CA GLU A 704 -16.15 5.26 -10.46
C GLU A 704 -16.69 4.29 -11.52
N PRO A 705 -17.39 3.21 -11.10
CA PRO A 705 -17.79 2.11 -11.99
C PRO A 705 -18.68 2.49 -13.17
N ILE A 706 -19.22 3.72 -13.19
CA ILE A 706 -19.94 4.27 -14.35
C ILE A 706 -19.10 4.26 -15.62
N HIS A 707 -17.78 4.45 -15.52
CA HIS A 707 -16.89 4.44 -16.68
C HIS A 707 -16.77 3.03 -17.28
N TYR A 708 -16.66 2.00 -16.44
CA TYR A 708 -16.74 0.61 -16.92
C TYR A 708 -18.10 0.30 -17.55
N ARG A 709 -19.21 0.77 -16.96
CA ARG A 709 -20.55 0.57 -17.55
C ARG A 709 -20.64 1.20 -18.95
N LYS A 710 -20.11 2.41 -19.13
CA LYS A 710 -20.05 3.08 -20.43
C LYS A 710 -19.17 2.31 -21.43
N ALA A 711 -17.98 1.88 -21.02
CA ALA A 711 -17.08 1.11 -21.88
C ALA A 711 -17.70 -0.22 -22.33
N ILE A 712 -18.36 -0.95 -21.43
CA ILE A 712 -19.10 -2.18 -21.78
C ILE A 712 -20.24 -1.89 -22.76
N PHE A 713 -20.99 -0.81 -22.52
CA PHE A 713 -22.07 -0.41 -23.44
C PHE A 713 -21.53 -0.05 -24.83
N ARG A 714 -20.45 0.72 -24.91
CA ARG A 714 -19.76 1.05 -26.17
C ARG A 714 -19.27 -0.20 -26.88
N PHE A 715 -18.61 -1.11 -26.16
CA PHE A 715 -18.12 -2.37 -26.72
C PHE A 715 -19.26 -3.29 -27.19
N TYR A 716 -20.39 -3.33 -26.47
CA TYR A 716 -21.58 -4.07 -26.90
C TYR A 716 -22.14 -3.53 -28.23
N LEU A 717 -22.23 -2.20 -28.37
CA LEU A 717 -22.64 -1.57 -29.63
C LEU A 717 -21.66 -1.84 -30.76
N LYS A 718 -20.35 -1.77 -30.49
CA LYS A 718 -19.31 -2.16 -31.45
C LYS A 718 -19.49 -3.62 -31.90
N ASN A 719 -19.72 -4.55 -30.97
CA ASN A 719 -19.94 -5.95 -31.31
C ASN A 719 -21.20 -6.15 -32.19
N LEU A 720 -22.28 -5.40 -31.94
CA LEU A 720 -23.46 -5.40 -32.81
C LEU A 720 -23.17 -4.80 -34.19
N LEU A 721 -22.42 -3.71 -34.25
CA LEU A 721 -21.98 -3.11 -35.51
C LEU A 721 -21.15 -4.10 -36.33
N ASP A 722 -20.20 -4.79 -35.69
CA ASP A 722 -19.38 -5.83 -36.33
C ASP A 722 -20.26 -6.98 -36.86
N GLN A 723 -21.32 -7.37 -36.13
CA GLN A 723 -22.28 -8.40 -36.58
C GLN A 723 -23.03 -7.94 -37.82
N GLY A 724 -23.53 -6.70 -37.80
CA GLY A 724 -24.18 -6.08 -38.95
C GLY A 724 -23.24 -6.00 -40.15
N ASP A 725 -22.00 -5.54 -39.95
CA ASP A 725 -20.99 -5.41 -40.99
C ASP A 725 -20.61 -6.78 -41.58
N ARG A 726 -20.53 -7.85 -40.78
CA ARG A 726 -20.28 -9.22 -41.25
C ARG A 726 -21.41 -9.74 -42.14
N GLU A 727 -22.67 -9.52 -41.75
CA GLU A 727 -23.83 -9.91 -42.57
C GLU A 727 -23.97 -9.04 -43.82
N TYR A 728 -23.64 -7.76 -43.72
CA TYR A 728 -23.72 -6.82 -44.84
C TYR A 728 -22.71 -7.16 -45.94
N ARG A 729 -21.51 -7.62 -45.58
CA ARG A 729 -20.48 -8.07 -46.53
C ARG A 729 -20.87 -9.31 -47.35
N LYS A 730 -21.86 -10.11 -46.93
CA LYS A 730 -22.34 -11.28 -47.70
C LYS A 730 -23.11 -10.89 -48.96
N LEU A 731 -23.58 -9.65 -49.05
CA LEU A 731 -24.29 -9.10 -50.22
C LEU A 731 -25.56 -9.85 -50.68
N THR A 732 -26.13 -10.73 -49.85
CA THR A 732 -27.39 -11.42 -50.15
C THR A 732 -28.59 -10.62 -49.62
N GLN A 733 -29.78 -10.81 -50.22
CA GLN A 733 -30.98 -10.09 -49.78
C GLN A 733 -31.34 -10.40 -48.32
N THR A 734 -31.26 -11.67 -47.93
CA THR A 734 -31.54 -12.11 -46.54
C THR A 734 -30.53 -11.52 -45.56
N SER A 735 -29.23 -11.54 -45.89
CA SER A 735 -28.20 -11.00 -44.99
C SER A 735 -28.29 -9.48 -44.84
N ARG A 736 -28.72 -8.75 -45.87
CA ARG A 736 -29.01 -7.31 -45.78
C ARG A 736 -30.19 -7.00 -44.85
N ILE A 737 -31.23 -7.84 -44.83
CA ILE A 737 -32.35 -7.70 -43.89
C ILE A 737 -31.84 -7.90 -42.46
N VAL A 738 -31.04 -8.94 -42.22
CA VAL A 738 -30.43 -9.20 -40.90
C VAL A 738 -29.55 -8.03 -40.47
N ALA A 739 -28.65 -7.54 -41.34
CA ALA A 739 -27.80 -6.39 -41.05
C ALA A 739 -28.64 -5.16 -40.68
N ARG A 740 -29.73 -4.88 -41.42
CA ARG A 740 -30.64 -3.78 -41.11
C ARG A 740 -31.29 -3.92 -39.73
N LEU A 741 -31.71 -5.13 -39.36
CA LEU A 741 -32.29 -5.39 -38.03
C LEU A 741 -31.24 -5.17 -36.94
N THR A 742 -30.02 -5.66 -37.11
CA THR A 742 -28.93 -5.48 -36.16
C THR A 742 -28.57 -4.00 -35.97
N TYR A 743 -28.41 -3.23 -37.06
CA TYR A 743 -28.16 -1.79 -36.97
C TYR A 743 -29.34 -1.03 -36.34
N ALA A 744 -30.58 -1.43 -36.62
CA ALA A 744 -31.75 -0.83 -35.98
C ALA A 744 -31.76 -1.09 -34.47
N SER A 745 -31.40 -2.30 -34.03
CA SER A 745 -31.25 -2.62 -32.60
C SER A 745 -30.16 -1.77 -31.95
N ALA A 746 -29.00 -1.63 -32.59
CA ALA A 746 -27.92 -0.76 -32.11
C ALA A 746 -28.37 0.72 -32.03
N ASN A 747 -29.12 1.20 -33.03
CA ASN A 747 -29.64 2.57 -33.06
C ASN A 747 -30.66 2.82 -31.94
N ASN A 748 -31.53 1.86 -31.66
CA ASN A 748 -32.50 1.96 -30.57
C ASN A 748 -31.84 2.00 -29.20
N LEU A 749 -30.74 1.26 -29.01
CA LEU A 749 -29.95 1.28 -27.78
C LEU A 749 -29.21 2.61 -27.61
N LEU A 750 -28.61 3.12 -28.70
CA LEU A 750 -27.81 4.35 -28.66
C LEU A 750 -28.70 5.61 -28.54
N GLY A 751 -29.91 5.60 -29.09
CA GLY A 751 -30.93 6.65 -28.92
C GLY A 751 -31.00 7.67 -30.07
N THR A 752 -30.86 8.96 -29.78
CA THR A 752 -30.71 10.02 -30.78
C THR A 752 -29.38 10.74 -30.56
N SER A 753 -28.68 11.09 -31.64
CA SER A 753 -27.46 11.89 -31.53
C SER A 753 -27.73 13.19 -30.76
N PRO A 754 -26.89 13.57 -29.79
CA PRO A 754 -27.04 14.85 -29.13
C PRO A 754 -26.88 15.99 -30.15
N ASP A 755 -27.72 17.02 -30.05
CA ASP A 755 -27.54 18.26 -30.81
C ASP A 755 -26.44 19.08 -30.13
N ILE A 756 -25.26 19.13 -30.75
CA ILE A 756 -24.08 19.81 -30.18
C ILE A 756 -24.17 21.30 -30.49
N GLN A 757 -25.00 22.03 -29.76
CA GLN A 757 -24.97 23.50 -29.72
C GLN A 757 -24.00 24.04 -28.65
N LEU A 758 -22.98 23.25 -28.26
CA LEU A 758 -22.07 23.57 -27.16
C LEU A 758 -21.24 24.85 -27.38
N ALA A 759 -21.04 25.25 -28.64
CA ALA A 759 -20.28 26.46 -29.00
C ALA A 759 -21.13 27.75 -28.99
N ALA A 760 -22.46 27.64 -29.04
CA ALA A 760 -23.33 28.80 -29.23
C ALA A 760 -23.38 29.75 -28.02
N GLU A 761 -23.02 29.26 -26.83
CA GLU A 761 -23.11 30.01 -25.58
C GLU A 761 -21.75 30.45 -25.00
N TRP A 762 -20.62 30.06 -25.60
CA TRP A 762 -19.30 30.43 -25.10
C TRP A 762 -18.90 31.84 -25.57
N LYS A 763 -18.48 32.69 -24.63
CA LYS A 763 -18.02 34.05 -24.92
C LYS A 763 -16.49 34.11 -24.92
N PRO A 764 -15.85 34.64 -25.99
CA PRO A 764 -14.41 34.85 -26.03
C PRO A 764 -13.94 35.73 -24.86
N ARG A 765 -12.86 35.34 -24.20
CA ARG A 765 -12.19 36.11 -23.14
C ARG A 765 -10.72 36.31 -23.49
N THR A 766 -10.09 37.33 -22.90
CA THR A 766 -8.64 37.53 -23.08
C THR A 766 -7.84 36.55 -22.20
N LEU A 767 -6.59 36.27 -22.58
CA LEU A 767 -5.73 35.38 -21.80
C LEU A 767 -5.46 35.95 -20.40
N GLU A 768 -5.31 37.27 -20.28
CA GLU A 768 -5.13 37.97 -19.00
C GLU A 768 -6.33 37.79 -18.08
N ASP A 769 -7.56 37.94 -18.60
CA ASP A 769 -8.79 37.69 -17.83
C ASP A 769 -8.88 36.23 -17.38
N THR A 770 -8.43 35.28 -18.22
CA THR A 770 -8.45 33.85 -17.84
C THR A 770 -7.39 33.48 -16.82
N ALA A 771 -6.21 34.10 -16.88
CA ALA A 771 -5.11 33.82 -15.96
C ALA A 771 -5.35 34.41 -14.56
N THR A 772 -6.10 35.51 -14.46
CA THR A 772 -6.45 36.18 -13.21
C THR A 772 -7.78 35.71 -12.61
N TYR A 773 -8.58 34.95 -13.37
CA TYR A 773 -9.86 34.44 -12.92
C TYR A 773 -9.68 33.39 -11.82
N THR A 774 -10.21 33.70 -10.64
CA THR A 774 -10.22 32.80 -9.48
C THR A 774 -11.66 32.35 -9.23
N ASN A 775 -11.94 31.05 -9.40
CA ASN A 775 -13.27 30.52 -9.07
C ASN A 775 -13.35 30.26 -7.55
N THR A 776 -14.11 31.09 -6.84
CA THR A 776 -14.31 30.96 -5.38
C THR A 776 -14.99 29.64 -4.99
N GLN A 777 -15.81 29.03 -5.85
CA GLN A 777 -16.45 27.73 -5.56
C GLN A 777 -15.47 26.57 -5.74
N THR A 778 -14.67 26.56 -6.81
CA THR A 778 -13.58 25.59 -6.97
C THR A 778 -12.58 25.72 -5.83
N ARG A 779 -12.20 26.95 -5.46
CA ARG A 779 -11.34 27.25 -4.32
C ARG A 779 -11.94 26.79 -2.99
N GLN A 780 -13.26 26.93 -2.78
CA GLN A 780 -13.94 26.41 -1.59
C GLN A 780 -14.02 24.88 -1.57
N LEU A 781 -14.08 24.23 -2.74
CA LEU A 781 -14.04 22.77 -2.86
C LEU A 781 -12.62 22.23 -2.62
N GLU A 782 -11.59 22.88 -3.18
CA GLU A 782 -10.18 22.69 -2.84
C GLU A 782 -9.96 22.88 -1.33
N MET A 783 -10.57 23.92 -0.74
CA MET A 783 -10.45 24.24 0.69
C MET A 783 -11.28 23.31 1.60
N THR A 784 -12.27 22.59 1.08
CA THR A 784 -13.01 21.56 1.85
C THR A 784 -12.39 20.18 1.68
N MET A 785 -11.60 19.96 0.62
CA MET A 785 -10.74 18.79 0.43
C MET A 785 -9.34 18.95 1.05
N THR A 786 -9.07 20.05 1.77
CA THR A 786 -7.75 20.34 2.40
C THR A 786 -7.34 19.37 3.50
N ASP A 787 -8.23 18.49 3.98
CA ASP A 787 -7.84 17.46 4.94
C ASP A 787 -7.16 16.28 4.22
N THR A 788 -5.92 16.55 3.81
CA THR A 788 -4.76 15.64 3.71
C THR A 788 -4.82 14.44 2.76
N LEU A 789 -4.51 14.63 1.46
CA LEU A 789 -3.94 13.54 0.65
C LEU A 789 -2.41 13.51 0.86
N PRO A 790 -1.85 12.52 1.59
CA PRO A 790 -0.42 12.51 1.95
C PRO A 790 0.52 12.21 0.78
N LEU A 791 0.01 11.77 -0.37
CA LEU A 791 0.83 11.38 -1.53
C LEU A 791 0.90 12.46 -2.63
N LEU A 792 0.16 13.56 -2.51
CA LEU A 792 0.21 14.69 -3.43
C LEU A 792 0.03 16.00 -2.62
N PRO A 793 1.07 16.84 -2.45
CA PRO A 793 0.86 18.18 -1.91
C PRO A 793 -0.17 18.93 -2.77
N VAL A 794 -1.12 19.58 -2.08
CA VAL A 794 -2.35 20.24 -2.57
C VAL A 794 -2.14 21.31 -3.66
N VAL A 795 -0.92 21.53 -4.14
CA VAL A 795 -0.62 22.56 -5.14
C VAL A 795 -1.11 22.16 -6.55
N TRP A 796 -1.32 20.87 -6.83
CA TRP A 796 -1.77 20.39 -8.15
C TRP A 796 -2.73 19.19 -8.07
N ASP A 797 -3.87 19.36 -7.40
CA ASP A 797 -4.93 18.35 -7.44
C ASP A 797 -5.61 18.31 -8.82
N SER A 798 -5.38 17.22 -9.54
CA SER A 798 -5.96 16.94 -10.86
C SER A 798 -7.33 16.24 -10.78
N ALA A 799 -7.74 15.75 -9.62
CA ALA A 799 -9.09 15.22 -9.37
C ALA A 799 -10.08 16.38 -9.12
N VAL A 800 -9.64 17.47 -8.51
CA VAL A 800 -10.45 18.70 -8.33
C VAL A 800 -10.66 19.46 -9.65
N SER A 801 -9.80 19.24 -10.66
CA SER A 801 -9.92 19.78 -12.02
C SER A 801 -11.20 19.35 -12.77
N ASN A 802 -12.00 18.42 -12.24
CA ASN A 802 -13.25 17.96 -12.87
C ASN A 802 -14.46 18.85 -12.57
N GLN A 803 -14.36 19.84 -11.67
CA GLN A 803 -15.35 20.91 -11.57
C GLN A 803 -15.16 21.89 -12.75
N PRO A 804 -16.09 21.97 -13.71
CA PRO A 804 -15.90 22.81 -14.87
C PRO A 804 -15.86 24.28 -14.43
N SER A 805 -14.71 24.92 -14.60
CA SER A 805 -14.63 26.38 -14.52
C SER A 805 -15.64 27.00 -15.49
N ASP A 806 -16.28 28.12 -15.14
CA ASP A 806 -17.15 28.86 -16.06
C ASP A 806 -16.41 29.34 -17.34
N LEU A 807 -15.07 29.20 -17.38
CA LEU A 807 -14.19 29.60 -18.47
C LEU A 807 -14.19 28.61 -19.63
N PHE A 808 -14.15 27.32 -19.33
CA PHE A 808 -13.97 26.24 -20.30
C PHE A 808 -15.11 25.23 -20.20
N ARG A 809 -15.57 24.73 -21.35
CA ARG A 809 -16.61 23.70 -21.40
C ARG A 809 -15.95 22.32 -21.42
N LYS A 810 -16.64 21.33 -20.83
CA LYS A 810 -16.23 19.93 -20.94
C LYS A 810 -16.19 19.55 -22.44
N PRO A 811 -15.08 18.96 -22.93
CA PRO A 811 -15.00 18.55 -24.33
C PRO A 811 -16.04 17.47 -24.63
N VAL A 812 -16.42 17.30 -25.89
CA VAL A 812 -17.31 16.18 -26.28
C VAL A 812 -16.48 14.92 -26.44
N ASP A 813 -17.02 13.79 -25.99
CA ASP A 813 -16.45 12.49 -26.27
C ASP A 813 -16.58 12.15 -27.77
N THR A 814 -15.44 12.19 -28.47
CA THR A 814 -15.36 11.98 -29.92
C THR A 814 -15.64 10.53 -30.32
N GLU A 815 -15.40 9.56 -29.42
CA GLU A 815 -15.58 8.14 -29.71
C GLU A 815 -17.07 7.79 -29.92
N TYR A 816 -17.96 8.30 -29.05
CA TYR A 816 -19.40 8.08 -29.20
C TYR A 816 -19.97 8.82 -30.42
N LEU A 817 -19.45 10.00 -30.75
CA LEU A 817 -19.86 10.71 -31.97
C LEU A 817 -19.47 9.94 -33.23
N THR A 818 -18.25 9.39 -33.25
CA THR A 818 -17.80 8.53 -34.33
C THR A 818 -18.74 7.33 -34.47
N LEU A 819 -19.14 6.71 -33.36
CA LEU A 819 -20.09 5.59 -33.37
C LEU A 819 -21.48 5.98 -33.93
N TRP A 820 -21.98 7.17 -33.58
CA TRP A 820 -23.20 7.74 -34.17
C TRP A 820 -23.10 7.93 -35.68
N GLU A 821 -22.01 8.55 -36.14
CA GLU A 821 -21.74 8.81 -37.56
C GLU A 821 -21.59 7.51 -38.35
N GLU A 822 -20.89 6.53 -37.79
CA GLU A 822 -20.70 5.23 -38.42
C GLU A 822 -22.02 4.51 -38.61
N LEU A 823 -22.85 4.42 -37.56
CA LEU A 823 -24.15 3.77 -37.62
C LEU A 823 -25.08 4.48 -38.61
N ALA A 824 -25.10 5.81 -38.60
CA ALA A 824 -25.87 6.61 -39.56
C ALA A 824 -25.42 6.33 -41.01
N ARG A 825 -24.11 6.27 -41.25
CA ARG A 825 -23.51 5.92 -42.55
C ARG A 825 -23.89 4.50 -42.98
N ARG A 826 -23.86 3.50 -42.09
CA ARG A 826 -24.27 2.12 -42.40
C ARG A 826 -25.74 2.04 -42.81
N ILE A 827 -26.62 2.68 -42.04
CA ILE A 827 -28.06 2.74 -42.31
C ILE A 827 -28.33 3.48 -43.63
N TYR A 828 -27.62 4.57 -43.90
CA TYR A 828 -27.71 5.31 -45.16
C TYR A 828 -27.33 4.41 -46.35
N ASN A 829 -26.18 3.74 -46.29
CA ASN A 829 -25.71 2.86 -47.36
C ASN A 829 -26.73 1.76 -47.66
N LEU A 830 -27.30 1.14 -46.62
CA LEU A 830 -28.33 0.11 -46.79
C LEU A 830 -29.59 0.62 -47.48
N ARG A 831 -30.03 1.85 -47.19
CA ARG A 831 -31.22 2.48 -47.78
C ARG A 831 -31.02 2.85 -49.26
N HIS A 832 -29.78 3.12 -49.67
CA HIS A 832 -29.45 3.59 -51.03
C HIS A 832 -28.87 2.50 -51.93
N ASN A 833 -28.96 1.22 -51.55
CA ASN A 833 -28.35 0.10 -52.30
C ASN A 833 -26.85 0.33 -52.57
N LEU A 834 -26.13 0.81 -51.55
CA LEU A 834 -24.69 0.90 -51.59
C LEU A 834 -24.07 -0.34 -50.93
N THR A 835 -22.77 -0.55 -51.12
CA THR A 835 -21.97 -1.50 -50.33
C THR A 835 -21.56 -0.86 -49.00
N LEU A 836 -20.88 -1.62 -48.14
CA LEU A 836 -20.31 -1.11 -46.89
C LEU A 836 -19.41 0.13 -47.12
N ASP A 837 -18.64 0.11 -48.21
CA ASP A 837 -17.70 1.15 -48.60
C ASP A 837 -18.36 2.34 -49.33
N GLY A 838 -19.69 2.31 -49.53
CA GLY A 838 -20.42 3.37 -50.25
C GLY A 838 -20.38 3.27 -51.77
N LYS A 839 -19.90 2.15 -52.34
CA LYS A 839 -19.97 1.91 -53.79
C LYS A 839 -21.36 1.43 -54.18
N GLU A 840 -21.77 1.63 -55.43
CA GLU A 840 -23.03 1.08 -55.91
C GLU A 840 -23.02 -0.46 -55.80
N TYR A 841 -24.12 -1.01 -55.31
CA TYR A 841 -24.31 -2.45 -55.29
C TYR A 841 -24.40 -2.95 -56.74
N PRO A 842 -23.60 -3.96 -57.14
CA PRO A 842 -23.66 -4.53 -58.47
C PRO A 842 -24.91 -5.41 -58.58
N ALA A 843 -26.09 -4.80 -58.61
CA ALA A 843 -27.28 -5.47 -59.09
C ALA A 843 -27.17 -5.52 -60.61
N GLY A 844 -26.70 -6.65 -61.15
CA GLY A 844 -26.95 -6.97 -62.55
C GLY A 844 -28.47 -6.91 -62.80
N LEU A 845 -28.88 -6.40 -63.96
CA LEU A 845 -30.30 -6.40 -64.37
C LEU A 845 -30.85 -7.84 -64.50
N PHE A 846 -29.96 -8.83 -64.56
CA PHE A 846 -30.21 -10.27 -64.63
C PHE A 846 -29.20 -11.03 -63.76
N ASP A 847 -29.62 -12.15 -63.17
CA ASP A 847 -28.71 -13.10 -62.48
C ASP A 847 -27.65 -13.63 -63.47
N GLU A 848 -26.44 -13.90 -62.97
CA GLU A 848 -25.47 -14.69 -63.75
C GLU A 848 -26.06 -16.08 -64.05
N PRO A 849 -25.99 -16.57 -65.30
CA PRO A 849 -26.53 -17.87 -65.65
C PRO A 849 -25.88 -18.94 -64.77
N ILE A 850 -26.71 -19.79 -64.16
CA ILE A 850 -26.27 -20.95 -63.38
C ILE A 850 -25.28 -21.74 -64.24
N SER A 851 -24.01 -21.74 -63.86
CA SER A 851 -23.05 -22.66 -64.45
C SER A 851 -23.39 -24.05 -63.93
N LEU A 852 -24.05 -24.83 -64.77
CA LEU A 852 -24.15 -26.29 -64.63
C LEU A 852 -22.73 -26.84 -64.79
N VAL A 853 -21.96 -26.89 -63.70
CA VAL A 853 -20.86 -27.84 -63.59
C VAL A 853 -21.52 -29.20 -63.38
N ILE A 854 -21.66 -29.94 -64.48
CA ILE A 854 -21.99 -31.36 -64.45
C ILE A 854 -20.83 -32.08 -63.75
N CYS A 855 -21.18 -32.91 -62.76
CA CYS A 855 -20.29 -33.68 -61.88
C CYS A 855 -19.08 -34.34 -62.57
#